data_AF-A0A3D5X3I0-F1
#
_entry.id   AF-A0A3D5X3I0-F1
#
_cell.length_a   1.000
_cell.length_b   1.000
_cell.length_c   1.000
_cell.angle_alpha   90.00
_cell.angle_beta   90.00
_cell.angle_gamma   90.00
#
_symmetry.space_group_name_H-M   'P 1'
#
loop_
_entity.id
_entity.type
_entity.pdbx_description
1 polymer ?
#
loop_
_entity_poly.entity_id
_entity_poly.type
_entity_poly.pdbx_seq_one_letter_code
_entity_poly.pdbx_strand_id
1 'polypeptide(L)'
;NPRYVSVWYNLEHFATRPNYSKSYGRRSVVAFMEHGFSKILIEPKDITGDVVTSGYYKAKSLNQEVVLDPYFDSFDKVNEVLLTSICVPIRNGGNFVGLAGVDIMLEKFQETIEQINPYPNTQAFLLSNNSTLVVHSNRLNTGKSFQEVYPEIEMRHGIVQKVGRGSSYNFDWHEDGKRYLSIIAPIKIGNSPAQWAVGISIPYSEITVDARKSLLSGILVALLGITILSIVLFYVAKSITKPILQTTSVLNEMAQGNIDQSKKLSIASGDEIEEMAGSVNKLIEGLNLTEKFATEIGKGNLDAEYKLLGDKDQLGISLIAMQKNLKKAKEFEVERKAEEERLNWGTKGMATFGDILRQNNDNLNELSFNTIKNLVDYTKSNQGGIFVINDNDRNHPFLEMTACYAFDRRKHLEKTIEIGEGLVGRCFKEGKTIFMTDVPETYINISSGLGKDRPRCLMLVPLKNNDEILGVIEIASFRVYEKFEVEFIEKLAESISATLSSTKINIRTTELLAKSQQQAEEMLAQEEEVRQNMEELQATQEEMERKQHEQEQIQDQLHQEITLLNALMENIPDYIYFKDERSNFIRISKSMVELFNADSPEELIGKSDFDFHAKENAEKFFAEEQEIMRTKTSVVDNVVHEKFDDGKEQWVSATKMPLINTKGEVVGTWGISKIITELKKAELKAQKLADEAEKLKSQTTSHEGEYQAIVKAIDSTTFLVEYSVDGIIIRINDPLKAVLGKLAEDITGKHHEELFRAKSEDDASYQQFWDDLRKGIIRQRVFKGTVGGARLTLNETYSPVLDNEGNIEKIIAIAVRG
;
A
#
# COMPACT_ATOMS: atom_id res chain seq x y z
N ASN A 1 -50.09 53.85 -5.66
CA ASN A 1 -48.87 53.12 -5.23
C ASN A 1 -47.95 53.05 -6.43
N PRO A 2 -46.74 53.64 -6.41
CA PRO A 2 -45.83 53.70 -7.57
C PRO A 2 -45.33 52.32 -8.04
N ARG A 3 -45.55 51.27 -7.24
CA ARG A 3 -45.20 49.88 -7.59
C ARG A 3 -46.06 49.31 -8.71
N TYR A 4 -47.25 49.84 -8.95
CA TYR A 4 -48.16 49.35 -10.00
C TYR A 4 -48.30 50.38 -11.11
N VAL A 5 -48.32 49.91 -12.36
CA VAL A 5 -48.54 50.75 -13.55
C VAL A 5 -50.03 51.08 -13.68
N SER A 6 -50.87 50.07 -13.45
CA SER A 6 -52.32 50.22 -13.44
C SER A 6 -52.93 49.33 -12.36
N VAL A 7 -54.17 49.65 -11.97
CA VAL A 7 -55.04 48.82 -11.15
C VAL A 7 -56.35 48.67 -11.89
N TRP A 8 -56.83 47.45 -12.04
CA TRP A 8 -58.01 47.18 -12.84
C TRP A 8 -58.91 46.13 -12.22
N TYR A 9 -60.17 46.16 -12.63
CA TYR A 9 -61.07 45.05 -12.43
C TYR A 9 -61.98 44.89 -13.63
N ASN A 10 -62.42 43.65 -13.83
CA ASN A 10 -63.31 43.24 -14.87
C ASN A 10 -64.50 42.56 -14.19
N LEU A 11 -65.72 42.96 -14.53
CA LEU A 11 -66.93 42.29 -14.07
C LEU A 11 -67.68 41.72 -15.26
N GLU A 12 -68.07 40.46 -15.16
CA GLU A 12 -68.85 39.77 -16.19
C GLU A 12 -70.22 40.46 -16.35
N HIS A 13 -70.69 40.57 -17.58
CA HIS A 13 -71.98 41.19 -17.86
C HIS A 13 -73.15 40.40 -17.27
N PHE A 14 -73.08 39.07 -17.23
CA PHE A 14 -74.11 38.25 -16.56
C PHE A 14 -74.21 38.53 -15.06
N ALA A 15 -73.12 38.99 -14.42
CA ALA A 15 -73.09 39.32 -13.00
C ALA A 15 -73.60 40.74 -12.70
N THR A 16 -73.58 41.63 -13.68
CA THR A 16 -73.87 43.07 -13.50
C THR A 16 -75.10 43.59 -14.22
N ARG A 17 -75.64 42.84 -15.20
CA ARG A 17 -76.78 43.23 -16.01
C ARG A 17 -77.95 42.24 -15.84
N PRO A 18 -79.09 42.68 -15.28
CA PRO A 18 -80.30 41.87 -15.27
C PRO A 18 -80.69 41.49 -16.71
N ASN A 19 -81.01 40.21 -16.97
CA ASN A 19 -81.39 39.64 -18.28
C ASN A 19 -80.24 39.38 -19.28
N TYR A 20 -78.97 39.37 -18.85
CA TYR A 20 -77.85 38.98 -19.71
C TYR A 20 -77.51 37.49 -19.52
N SER A 21 -77.79 36.66 -20.53
CA SER A 21 -77.66 35.19 -20.46
C SER A 21 -76.39 34.61 -21.10
N LYS A 22 -75.55 35.45 -21.72
CA LYS A 22 -74.31 35.00 -22.37
C LYS A 22 -73.20 34.80 -21.33
N SER A 23 -72.36 33.79 -21.53
CA SER A 23 -71.23 33.44 -20.65
C SER A 23 -69.98 34.30 -20.87
N TYR A 24 -70.00 35.19 -21.86
CA TYR A 24 -68.92 36.06 -22.28
C TYR A 24 -69.38 37.52 -22.26
N GLY A 25 -68.43 38.45 -22.36
CA GLY A 25 -68.70 39.88 -22.30
C GLY A 25 -68.54 40.44 -20.89
N ARG A 26 -67.64 41.39 -20.75
CA ARG A 26 -67.26 41.98 -19.46
C ARG A 26 -67.16 43.49 -19.54
N ARG A 27 -67.39 44.13 -18.39
CA ARG A 27 -67.07 45.53 -18.17
C ARG A 27 -65.66 45.61 -17.61
N SER A 28 -64.71 46.10 -18.40
CA SER A 28 -63.34 46.40 -17.97
C SER A 28 -63.27 47.80 -17.39
N VAL A 29 -62.65 47.93 -16.23
CA VAL A 29 -62.36 49.21 -15.57
C VAL A 29 -60.87 49.22 -15.22
N VAL A 30 -60.12 50.12 -15.84
CA VAL A 30 -58.67 50.24 -15.65
C VAL A 30 -58.36 51.64 -15.16
N ALA A 31 -57.67 51.75 -14.02
CA ALA A 31 -57.16 53.00 -13.49
C ALA A 31 -55.64 53.03 -13.64
N PHE A 32 -55.10 54.04 -14.31
CA PHE A 32 -53.67 54.20 -14.55
C PHE A 32 -53.25 55.67 -14.43
N MET A 33 -51.94 55.91 -14.35
CA MET A 33 -51.37 57.26 -14.31
C MET A 33 -50.89 57.65 -15.71
N GLU A 34 -51.36 58.79 -16.21
CA GLU A 34 -50.89 59.35 -17.49
C GLU A 34 -50.46 60.79 -17.26
N HIS A 35 -49.20 61.13 -17.59
CA HIS A 35 -48.63 62.46 -17.38
C HIS A 35 -48.78 63.01 -15.94
N GLY A 36 -48.77 62.14 -14.93
CA GLY A 36 -48.91 62.54 -13.52
C GLY A 36 -50.34 62.69 -13.01
N PHE A 37 -51.36 62.48 -13.87
CA PHE A 37 -52.77 62.50 -13.49
C PHE A 37 -53.39 61.10 -13.55
N SER A 38 -54.31 60.80 -12.62
CA SER A 38 -55.06 59.54 -12.64
C SER A 38 -56.14 59.56 -13.72
N LYS A 39 -56.13 58.58 -14.62
CA LYS A 39 -57.19 58.34 -15.61
C LYS A 39 -57.88 57.01 -15.34
N ILE A 40 -59.18 56.95 -15.63
CA ILE A 40 -59.99 55.73 -15.54
C ILE A 40 -60.59 55.46 -16.92
N LEU A 41 -60.25 54.32 -17.49
CA LEU A 41 -60.82 53.81 -18.72
C LEU A 41 -61.88 52.77 -18.38
N ILE A 42 -63.08 52.94 -18.94
CA ILE A 42 -64.18 51.98 -18.81
C ILE A 42 -64.61 51.56 -20.21
N GLU A 43 -64.48 50.28 -20.50
CA GLU A 43 -64.80 49.74 -21.82
C GLU A 43 -65.42 48.34 -21.73
N PRO A 44 -66.37 48.01 -22.61
CA PRO A 44 -66.81 46.64 -22.76
C PRO A 44 -65.74 45.81 -23.50
N LYS A 45 -65.34 44.67 -22.95
CA LYS A 45 -64.44 43.69 -23.58
C LYS A 45 -65.14 42.35 -23.80
N ASP A 46 -64.64 41.58 -24.75
CA ASP A 46 -65.08 40.21 -25.04
C ASP A 46 -66.58 40.09 -25.35
N ILE A 47 -67.19 41.14 -25.92
CA ILE A 47 -68.65 41.22 -26.17
C ILE A 47 -69.14 40.34 -27.33
N THR A 48 -68.22 39.87 -28.18
CA THR A 48 -68.49 38.97 -29.31
C THR A 48 -68.17 37.51 -28.99
N GLY A 49 -67.43 37.26 -27.91
CA GLY A 49 -66.98 35.95 -27.46
C GLY A 49 -65.80 36.09 -26.50
N ASP A 50 -65.53 35.06 -25.69
CA ASP A 50 -64.33 35.00 -24.85
C ASP A 50 -63.08 34.79 -25.72
N VAL A 51 -62.00 35.52 -25.43
CA VAL A 51 -60.69 35.32 -26.08
C VAL A 51 -59.92 34.25 -25.32
N VAL A 52 -59.97 33.01 -25.81
CA VAL A 52 -59.43 31.82 -25.11
C VAL A 52 -57.92 31.85 -24.87
N THR A 53 -57.18 32.59 -25.70
CA THR A 53 -55.73 32.81 -25.58
C THR A 53 -55.38 33.91 -24.57
N SER A 54 -56.36 34.68 -24.10
CA SER A 54 -56.11 35.81 -23.20
C SER A 54 -55.79 35.35 -21.78
N GLY A 55 -54.92 36.11 -21.10
CA GLY A 55 -54.64 35.90 -19.67
C GLY A 55 -55.89 36.02 -18.80
N TYR A 56 -56.87 36.83 -19.21
CA TYR A 56 -58.16 36.94 -18.53
C TYR A 56 -58.95 35.63 -18.60
N TYR A 57 -59.06 35.01 -19.77
CA TYR A 57 -59.77 33.73 -19.92
C TYR A 57 -59.08 32.61 -19.14
N LYS A 58 -57.74 32.57 -19.15
CA LYS A 58 -56.94 31.64 -18.32
C LYS A 58 -57.24 31.83 -16.83
N ALA A 59 -57.33 33.07 -16.35
CA ALA A 59 -57.70 33.36 -14.97
C ALA A 59 -59.17 33.01 -14.66
N LYS A 60 -60.08 33.25 -15.60
CA LYS A 60 -61.52 32.91 -15.52
C LYS A 60 -61.73 31.41 -15.41
N SER A 61 -61.04 30.61 -16.20
CA SER A 61 -61.16 29.14 -16.19
C SER A 61 -60.57 28.51 -14.93
N LEU A 62 -59.45 29.05 -14.44
CA LEU A 62 -58.83 28.58 -13.20
C LEU A 62 -59.60 29.01 -11.94
N ASN A 63 -60.32 30.14 -12.00
CA ASN A 63 -61.03 30.76 -10.88
C ASN A 63 -60.20 30.78 -9.58
N GLN A 64 -58.91 31.10 -9.67
CA GLN A 64 -58.00 31.26 -8.53
C GLN A 64 -57.06 32.44 -8.77
N GLU A 65 -56.38 32.88 -7.72
CA GLU A 65 -55.33 33.90 -7.84
C GLU A 65 -54.23 33.41 -8.78
N VAL A 66 -53.77 34.28 -9.67
CA VAL A 66 -52.85 33.91 -10.75
C VAL A 66 -51.94 35.08 -11.10
N VAL A 67 -50.69 34.77 -11.39
CA VAL A 67 -49.77 35.69 -12.06
C VAL A 67 -49.83 35.40 -13.55
N LEU A 68 -50.17 36.40 -14.35
CA LEU A 68 -50.24 36.25 -15.79
C LEU A 68 -48.84 36.16 -16.39
N ASP A 69 -48.72 35.38 -17.47
CA ASP A 69 -47.51 35.39 -18.28
C ASP A 69 -47.29 36.80 -18.87
N PRO A 70 -46.03 37.19 -19.15
CA PRO A 70 -45.70 38.51 -19.69
C PRO A 70 -46.50 38.85 -20.95
N TYR A 71 -47.01 40.07 -21.04
CA TYR A 71 -47.73 40.57 -22.20
C TYR A 71 -47.44 42.06 -22.44
N PHE A 72 -47.56 42.49 -23.69
CA PHE A 72 -47.43 43.89 -24.06
C PHE A 72 -48.77 44.61 -23.90
N ASP A 73 -48.73 45.81 -23.31
CA ASP A 73 -49.88 46.71 -23.24
C ASP A 73 -49.44 48.16 -23.47
N SER A 74 -50.38 49.02 -23.87
CA SER A 74 -50.13 50.44 -24.09
C SER A 74 -51.20 51.30 -23.43
N PHE A 75 -50.77 52.15 -22.49
CA PHE A 75 -51.67 53.06 -21.77
C PHE A 75 -51.82 54.42 -22.46
N ASP A 76 -50.93 54.77 -23.39
CA ASP A 76 -50.94 56.01 -24.17
C ASP A 76 -51.19 55.79 -25.68
N LYS A 77 -51.40 54.52 -26.10
CA LYS A 77 -51.51 54.06 -27.50
C LYS A 77 -50.29 54.30 -28.38
N VAL A 78 -49.16 54.73 -27.80
CA VAL A 78 -47.93 55.08 -28.53
C VAL A 78 -46.79 54.17 -28.11
N ASN A 79 -46.66 53.88 -26.83
CA ASN A 79 -45.59 53.05 -26.28
C ASN A 79 -46.17 51.76 -25.73
N GLU A 80 -45.74 50.63 -26.27
CA GLU A 80 -45.99 49.32 -25.67
C GLU A 80 -44.96 49.06 -24.58
N VAL A 81 -45.44 48.59 -23.43
CA VAL A 81 -44.61 48.19 -22.29
C VAL A 81 -44.87 46.73 -21.97
N LEU A 82 -43.81 46.00 -21.65
CA LEU A 82 -43.91 44.61 -21.25
C LEU A 82 -44.28 44.52 -19.75
N LEU A 83 -45.42 43.92 -19.47
CA LEU A 83 -46.04 43.86 -18.15
C LEU A 83 -46.34 42.40 -17.75
N THR A 84 -46.55 42.21 -16.46
CA THR A 84 -47.29 41.07 -15.90
C THR A 84 -48.37 41.61 -14.98
N SER A 85 -49.46 40.85 -14.80
CA SER A 85 -50.48 41.19 -13.82
C SER A 85 -50.53 40.15 -12.72
N ILE A 86 -50.68 40.61 -11.49
CA ILE A 86 -51.11 39.77 -10.37
C ILE A 86 -52.62 39.92 -10.24
N CYS A 87 -53.34 38.82 -10.42
CA CYS A 87 -54.79 38.80 -10.52
C CYS A 87 -55.43 37.97 -9.42
N VAL A 88 -56.59 38.42 -8.95
CA VAL A 88 -57.44 37.71 -7.99
C VAL A 88 -58.87 37.63 -8.53
N PRO A 89 -59.52 36.44 -8.50
CA PRO A 89 -60.88 36.28 -8.98
C PRO A 89 -61.87 36.95 -8.02
N ILE A 90 -62.83 37.68 -8.58
CA ILE A 90 -64.00 38.19 -7.87
C ILE A 90 -65.05 37.08 -7.92
N ARG A 91 -65.50 36.63 -6.75
CA ARG A 91 -66.44 35.50 -6.63
C ARG A 91 -67.75 35.92 -5.99
N ASN A 92 -68.85 35.33 -6.45
CA ASN A 92 -70.15 35.38 -5.78
C ASN A 92 -70.67 33.95 -5.58
N GLY A 93 -70.82 33.51 -4.33
CA GLY A 93 -71.23 32.14 -4.02
C GLY A 93 -70.28 31.06 -4.55
N GLY A 94 -68.97 31.36 -4.67
CA GLY A 94 -67.96 30.47 -5.24
C GLY A 94 -67.79 30.54 -6.76
N ASN A 95 -68.80 31.07 -7.48
CA ASN A 95 -68.74 31.24 -8.93
C ASN A 95 -67.93 32.47 -9.31
N PHE A 96 -67.15 32.36 -10.39
CA PHE A 96 -66.42 33.47 -10.97
C PHE A 96 -67.40 34.52 -11.51
N VAL A 97 -67.26 35.78 -11.08
CA VAL A 97 -68.08 36.91 -11.56
C VAL A 97 -67.23 38.08 -12.09
N GLY A 98 -65.91 37.93 -12.04
CA GLY A 98 -64.98 38.95 -12.49
C GLY A 98 -63.55 38.67 -12.03
N LEU A 99 -62.63 39.55 -12.41
CA LEU A 99 -61.21 39.47 -12.05
C LEU A 99 -60.71 40.86 -11.69
N ALA A 100 -60.02 41.00 -10.57
CA ALA A 100 -59.28 42.21 -10.23
C ALA A 100 -57.78 41.94 -10.39
N GLY A 101 -57.03 42.95 -10.80
CA GLY A 101 -55.59 42.82 -11.02
C GLY A 101 -54.84 44.13 -10.87
N VAL A 102 -53.53 44.00 -10.70
CA VAL A 102 -52.58 45.11 -10.74
C VAL A 102 -51.48 44.78 -11.73
N ASP A 103 -51.10 45.77 -12.55
CA ASP A 103 -50.06 45.60 -13.56
C ASP A 103 -48.71 46.03 -13.01
N ILE A 104 -47.71 45.20 -13.26
CA ILE A 104 -46.33 45.40 -12.86
C ILE A 104 -45.47 45.40 -14.12
N MET A 105 -44.69 46.46 -14.30
CA MET A 105 -43.71 46.56 -15.38
C MET A 105 -42.56 45.60 -15.14
N LEU A 106 -42.21 44.79 -16.14
CA LEU A 106 -41.18 43.77 -15.97
C LEU A 106 -39.79 44.36 -15.72
N GLU A 107 -39.51 45.55 -16.26
CA GLU A 107 -38.27 46.28 -16.02
C GLU A 107 -38.01 46.52 -14.52
N LYS A 108 -39.04 46.54 -13.67
CA LYS A 108 -38.86 46.64 -12.21
C LYS A 108 -38.13 45.45 -11.60
N PHE A 109 -38.18 44.28 -12.23
CA PHE A 109 -37.43 43.11 -11.78
C PHE A 109 -35.96 43.14 -12.22
N GLN A 110 -35.59 44.04 -13.14
CA GLN A 110 -34.24 44.10 -13.72
C GLN A 110 -33.20 44.41 -12.65
N GLU A 111 -33.46 45.42 -11.80
CA GLU A 111 -32.55 45.79 -10.71
C GLU A 111 -32.36 44.63 -9.71
N THR A 112 -33.44 43.89 -9.42
CA THR A 112 -33.36 42.73 -8.51
C THR A 112 -32.53 41.60 -9.10
N ILE A 113 -32.66 41.31 -10.40
CA ILE A 113 -31.88 40.27 -11.06
C ILE A 113 -30.42 40.69 -11.27
N GLU A 114 -30.15 41.96 -11.59
CA GLU A 114 -28.78 42.48 -11.72
C GLU A 114 -28.01 42.45 -10.39
N GLN A 115 -28.71 42.51 -9.25
CA GLN A 115 -28.10 42.33 -7.92
C GLN A 115 -27.70 40.86 -7.62
N ILE A 116 -28.21 39.88 -8.37
CA ILE A 116 -27.86 38.46 -8.19
C ILE A 116 -26.53 38.19 -8.92
N ASN A 117 -25.42 38.45 -8.22
CA ASN A 117 -24.07 38.30 -8.77
C ASN A 117 -23.12 37.60 -7.78
N PRO A 118 -23.32 36.31 -7.46
CA PRO A 118 -22.50 35.57 -6.50
C PRO A 118 -21.03 35.44 -6.92
N TYR A 119 -20.76 35.44 -8.24
CA TYR A 119 -19.42 35.44 -8.82
C TYR A 119 -19.36 36.45 -9.98
N PRO A 120 -18.19 37.03 -10.31
CA PRO A 120 -18.04 37.87 -11.48
C PRO A 120 -18.57 37.18 -12.75
N ASN A 121 -19.14 37.97 -13.68
CA ASN A 121 -19.68 37.47 -14.95
C ASN A 121 -20.84 36.45 -14.80
N THR A 122 -21.57 36.47 -13.68
CA THR A 122 -22.81 35.68 -13.55
C THR A 122 -23.88 36.23 -14.48
N GLN A 123 -24.54 35.34 -15.24
CA GLN A 123 -25.77 35.66 -15.96
C GLN A 123 -26.95 35.19 -15.14
N ALA A 124 -27.74 36.13 -14.60
CA ALA A 124 -28.96 35.86 -13.87
C ALA A 124 -30.18 36.18 -14.74
N PHE A 125 -31.25 35.40 -14.56
CA PHE A 125 -32.48 35.60 -15.33
C PHE A 125 -33.71 35.07 -14.58
N LEU A 126 -34.87 35.56 -14.99
CA LEU A 126 -36.17 35.15 -14.48
C LEU A 126 -37.01 34.62 -15.65
N LEU A 127 -37.47 33.37 -15.56
CA LEU A 127 -38.42 32.76 -16.49
C LEU A 127 -39.83 32.83 -15.92
N SER A 128 -40.78 33.11 -16.81
CA SER A 128 -42.21 32.93 -16.58
C SER A 128 -42.67 31.53 -16.94
N ASN A 129 -43.95 31.23 -16.71
CA ASN A 129 -44.50 29.89 -16.87
C ASN A 129 -44.60 29.44 -18.34
N ASN A 130 -44.78 30.37 -19.28
CA ASN A 130 -44.65 30.10 -20.72
C ASN A 130 -43.19 30.16 -21.22
N SER A 131 -42.21 30.20 -20.31
CA SER A 131 -40.77 30.28 -20.60
C SER A 131 -40.30 31.55 -21.31
N THR A 132 -41.07 32.63 -21.23
CA THR A 132 -40.56 33.97 -21.57
C THR A 132 -39.57 34.42 -20.51
N LEU A 133 -38.41 34.94 -20.95
CA LEU A 133 -37.42 35.60 -20.11
C LEU A 133 -37.99 36.93 -19.63
N VAL A 134 -38.55 36.94 -18.42
CA VAL A 134 -39.15 38.11 -17.77
C VAL A 134 -38.11 39.23 -17.64
N VAL A 135 -36.89 38.87 -17.25
CA VAL A 135 -35.72 39.73 -17.19
C VAL A 135 -34.46 38.86 -17.32
N HIS A 136 -33.39 39.42 -17.88
CA HIS A 136 -32.12 38.73 -18.10
C HIS A 136 -30.96 39.72 -17.89
N SER A 137 -29.81 39.27 -17.38
CA SER A 137 -28.63 40.12 -17.18
C SER A 137 -28.18 40.83 -18.46
N ASN A 138 -28.29 40.15 -19.60
CA ASN A 138 -28.30 40.79 -20.92
C ASN A 138 -29.72 41.26 -21.28
N ARG A 139 -29.97 42.57 -21.19
CA ARG A 139 -31.28 43.20 -21.43
C ARG A 139 -31.85 42.95 -22.83
N LEU A 140 -31.02 42.63 -23.82
CA LEU A 140 -31.47 42.29 -25.18
C LEU A 140 -32.25 40.97 -25.24
N ASN A 141 -32.15 40.13 -24.20
CA ASN A 141 -32.84 38.86 -24.10
C ASN A 141 -34.16 38.96 -23.33
N THR A 142 -34.43 40.08 -22.66
CA THR A 142 -35.68 40.31 -21.94
C THR A 142 -36.86 40.32 -22.91
N GLY A 143 -37.93 39.59 -22.58
CA GLY A 143 -39.13 39.44 -23.38
C GLY A 143 -39.08 38.33 -24.44
N LYS A 144 -37.90 37.74 -24.69
CA LYS A 144 -37.75 36.62 -25.64
C LYS A 144 -38.09 35.28 -24.99
N SER A 145 -38.36 34.27 -25.81
CA SER A 145 -38.52 32.90 -25.34
C SER A 145 -37.16 32.31 -24.92
N PHE A 146 -37.12 31.52 -23.84
CA PHE A 146 -35.90 30.81 -23.43
C PHE A 146 -35.35 29.92 -24.54
N GLN A 147 -36.22 29.29 -25.33
CA GLN A 147 -35.84 28.45 -26.47
C GLN A 147 -35.20 29.26 -27.61
N GLU A 148 -35.62 30.51 -27.82
CA GLU A 148 -35.02 31.40 -28.84
C GLU A 148 -33.60 31.79 -28.45
N VAL A 149 -33.39 32.10 -27.16
CA VAL A 149 -32.09 32.54 -26.65
C VAL A 149 -31.13 31.37 -26.42
N TYR A 150 -31.63 30.22 -25.97
CA TYR A 150 -30.85 29.05 -25.60
C TYR A 150 -31.38 27.75 -26.24
N PRO A 151 -31.38 27.64 -27.58
CA PRO A 151 -32.02 26.52 -28.29
C PRO A 151 -31.37 25.17 -27.98
N GLU A 152 -30.03 25.11 -27.89
CA GLU A 152 -29.31 23.86 -27.61
C GLU A 152 -29.52 23.38 -26.16
N ILE A 153 -29.59 24.33 -25.22
CA ILE A 153 -29.84 24.02 -23.81
C ILE A 153 -31.25 23.44 -23.66
N GLU A 154 -32.25 24.06 -24.29
CA GLU A 154 -33.62 23.57 -24.24
C GLU A 154 -33.74 22.18 -24.87
N MET A 155 -33.15 21.97 -26.05
CA MET A 155 -33.17 20.67 -26.73
C MET A 155 -32.56 19.55 -25.87
N ARG A 156 -31.46 19.84 -25.17
CA ARG A 156 -30.74 18.84 -24.38
C ARG A 156 -31.38 18.58 -23.01
N HIS A 157 -31.89 19.63 -22.37
CA HIS A 157 -32.25 19.57 -20.95
C HIS A 157 -33.75 19.74 -20.68
N GLY A 158 -34.56 20.17 -21.66
CA GLY A 158 -36.00 20.34 -21.53
C GLY A 158 -36.39 21.28 -20.39
N ILE A 159 -35.78 22.47 -20.33
CA ILE A 159 -35.90 23.40 -19.22
C ILE A 159 -37.34 23.92 -19.12
N VAL A 160 -37.98 24.24 -20.24
CA VAL A 160 -39.38 24.70 -20.31
C VAL A 160 -40.31 23.75 -19.57
N GLN A 161 -40.22 22.44 -19.87
CA GLN A 161 -41.07 21.43 -19.25
C GLN A 161 -40.79 21.26 -17.75
N LYS A 162 -39.51 21.34 -17.35
CA LYS A 162 -39.09 21.17 -15.95
C LYS A 162 -39.49 22.34 -15.06
N VAL A 163 -39.40 23.57 -15.58
CA VAL A 163 -39.87 24.78 -14.90
C VAL A 163 -41.38 24.72 -14.70
N GLY A 164 -42.14 24.35 -15.73
CA GLY A 164 -43.61 24.19 -15.62
C GLY A 164 -44.05 23.14 -14.59
N ARG A 165 -43.20 22.15 -14.27
CA ARG A 165 -43.44 21.13 -13.23
C ARG A 165 -42.96 21.56 -11.83
N GLY A 166 -42.36 22.74 -11.68
CA GLY A 166 -41.85 23.23 -10.40
C GLY A 166 -40.65 22.45 -9.86
N SER A 167 -39.78 21.93 -10.73
CA SER A 167 -38.56 21.20 -10.32
C SER A 167 -37.31 22.07 -10.45
N SER A 168 -36.44 22.07 -9.43
CA SER A 168 -35.11 22.66 -9.53
C SER A 168 -34.20 21.80 -10.42
N TYR A 169 -33.35 22.43 -11.21
CA TYR A 169 -32.46 21.72 -12.12
C TYR A 169 -31.12 22.43 -12.26
N ASN A 170 -30.03 21.67 -12.23
CA ASN A 170 -28.69 22.16 -12.51
C ASN A 170 -28.06 21.37 -13.65
N PHE A 171 -27.21 22.04 -14.42
CA PHE A 171 -26.54 21.45 -15.57
C PHE A 171 -25.34 22.32 -15.95
N ASP A 172 -24.36 21.72 -16.61
CA ASP A 172 -23.29 22.45 -17.26
C ASP A 172 -23.50 22.52 -18.77
N TRP A 173 -23.03 23.61 -19.37
CA TRP A 173 -23.11 23.84 -20.81
C TRP A 173 -21.91 24.64 -21.27
N HIS A 174 -21.75 24.73 -22.58
CA HIS A 174 -20.61 25.38 -23.20
C HIS A 174 -21.09 26.38 -24.24
N GLU A 175 -20.45 27.54 -24.27
CA GLU A 175 -20.70 28.60 -25.25
C GLU A 175 -19.40 29.34 -25.48
N ASP A 176 -19.04 29.56 -26.75
CA ASP A 176 -17.82 30.25 -27.17
C ASP A 176 -16.53 29.73 -26.49
N GLY A 177 -16.45 28.41 -26.30
CA GLY A 177 -15.31 27.75 -25.64
C GLY A 177 -15.23 27.96 -24.12
N LYS A 178 -16.21 28.64 -23.52
CA LYS A 178 -16.35 28.79 -22.06
C LYS A 178 -17.36 27.78 -21.54
N ARG A 179 -17.03 27.16 -20.41
CA ARG A 179 -17.93 26.26 -19.68
C ARG A 179 -18.66 27.02 -18.60
N TYR A 180 -19.98 26.85 -18.53
CA TYR A 180 -20.85 27.45 -17.53
C TYR A 180 -21.50 26.37 -16.68
N LEU A 181 -21.71 26.68 -15.41
CA LEU A 181 -22.60 25.95 -14.52
C LEU A 181 -23.89 26.76 -14.37
N SER A 182 -25.02 26.16 -14.75
CA SER A 182 -26.34 26.77 -14.62
C SER A 182 -27.18 26.09 -13.57
N ILE A 183 -27.89 26.89 -12.79
CA ILE A 183 -28.79 26.45 -11.74
C ILE A 183 -30.09 27.20 -11.95
N ILE A 184 -31.19 26.46 -12.10
CA ILE A 184 -32.54 26.99 -12.29
C ILE A 184 -33.40 26.49 -11.13
N ALA A 185 -34.01 27.42 -10.41
CA ALA A 185 -34.84 27.15 -9.25
C ALA A 185 -36.25 27.75 -9.46
N PRO A 186 -37.32 26.95 -9.35
CA PRO A 186 -38.68 27.44 -9.44
C PRO A 186 -39.03 28.35 -8.26
N ILE A 187 -39.83 29.37 -8.52
CA ILE A 187 -40.36 30.33 -7.56
C ILE A 187 -41.87 30.21 -7.57
N LYS A 188 -42.43 29.91 -6.39
CA LYS A 188 -43.87 29.91 -6.16
C LYS A 188 -44.33 31.32 -5.80
N ILE A 189 -45.25 31.90 -6.58
CA ILE A 189 -45.81 33.23 -6.35
C ILE A 189 -47.23 33.10 -5.79
N GLY A 190 -47.41 33.36 -4.49
CA GLY A 190 -48.70 33.24 -3.82
C GLY A 190 -49.32 31.84 -3.97
N ASN A 191 -50.62 31.78 -4.24
CA ASN A 191 -51.29 30.51 -4.62
C ASN A 191 -51.47 30.35 -6.13
N SER A 192 -50.73 31.11 -6.94
CA SER A 192 -50.76 30.98 -8.39
C SER A 192 -50.32 29.56 -8.82
N PRO A 193 -51.05 28.92 -9.74
CA PRO A 193 -50.59 27.66 -10.33
C PRO A 193 -49.39 27.85 -11.26
N ALA A 194 -49.21 29.07 -11.83
CA ALA A 194 -48.10 29.39 -12.69
C ALA A 194 -46.77 29.34 -11.92
N GLN A 195 -45.83 28.52 -12.39
CA GLN A 195 -44.49 28.40 -11.81
C GLN A 195 -43.53 29.30 -12.59
N TRP A 196 -42.97 30.30 -11.94
CA TRP A 196 -41.84 31.06 -12.49
C TRP A 196 -40.54 30.41 -12.03
N ALA A 197 -39.39 30.77 -12.60
CA ALA A 197 -38.10 30.26 -12.15
C ALA A 197 -37.01 31.30 -12.24
N VAL A 198 -36.11 31.33 -11.25
CA VAL A 198 -34.85 32.09 -11.33
C VAL A 198 -33.75 31.17 -11.82
N GLY A 199 -32.96 31.63 -12.78
CA GLY A 199 -31.78 30.94 -13.24
C GLY A 199 -30.53 31.79 -13.05
N ILE A 200 -29.43 31.13 -12.70
CA ILE A 200 -28.10 31.71 -12.72
C ILE A 200 -27.18 30.82 -13.54
N SER A 201 -26.32 31.41 -14.36
CA SER A 201 -25.29 30.75 -15.15
C SER A 201 -23.94 31.38 -14.81
N ILE A 202 -23.03 30.60 -14.26
CA ILE A 202 -21.74 31.07 -13.74
C ILE A 202 -20.60 30.43 -14.55
N PRO A 203 -19.63 31.18 -15.08
CA PRO A 203 -18.48 30.60 -15.75
C PRO A 203 -17.62 29.77 -14.79
N TYR A 204 -17.25 28.56 -15.17
CA TYR A 204 -16.38 27.68 -14.37
C TYR A 204 -15.02 28.33 -14.05
N SER A 205 -14.51 29.19 -14.94
CA SER A 205 -13.26 29.92 -14.73
C SER A 205 -13.30 30.81 -13.50
N GLU A 206 -14.46 31.37 -13.16
CA GLU A 206 -14.64 32.29 -12.04
C GLU A 206 -14.76 31.54 -10.71
N ILE A 207 -15.48 30.41 -10.72
CA ILE A 207 -15.64 29.54 -9.52
C ILE A 207 -14.32 28.90 -9.11
N THR A 208 -13.41 28.66 -10.07
CA THR A 208 -12.15 27.93 -9.84
C THR A 208 -10.93 28.81 -9.60
N VAL A 209 -11.06 30.14 -9.58
CA VAL A 209 -9.93 31.08 -9.38
C VAL A 209 -9.18 30.78 -8.09
N ASP A 210 -9.90 30.63 -6.97
CA ASP A 210 -9.28 30.42 -5.66
C ASP A 210 -8.60 29.05 -5.58
N ALA A 211 -9.25 28.01 -6.11
CA ALA A 211 -8.67 26.67 -6.20
C ALA A 211 -7.36 26.68 -7.01
N ARG A 212 -7.32 27.40 -8.15
CA ARG A 212 -6.10 27.54 -8.97
C ARG A 212 -4.99 28.30 -8.24
N LYS A 213 -5.32 29.38 -7.54
CA LYS A 213 -4.33 30.13 -6.72
C LYS A 213 -3.76 29.24 -5.62
N SER A 214 -4.61 28.55 -4.87
CA SER A 214 -4.19 27.61 -3.82
C SER A 214 -3.30 26.50 -4.37
N LEU A 215 -3.63 25.95 -5.54
CA LEU A 215 -2.82 24.92 -6.21
C LEU A 215 -1.43 25.45 -6.59
N LEU A 216 -1.34 26.64 -7.20
CA LEU A 216 -0.05 27.26 -7.54
C LEU A 216 0.79 27.57 -6.31
N SER A 217 0.20 28.12 -5.25
CA SER A 217 0.90 28.34 -3.98
C SER A 217 1.39 27.02 -3.36
N GLY A 218 0.57 25.96 -3.40
CA GLY A 218 0.96 24.63 -2.93
C GLY A 218 2.15 24.05 -3.69
N ILE A 219 2.18 24.18 -5.02
CA ILE A 219 3.32 23.76 -5.86
C ILE A 219 4.60 24.52 -5.48
N LEU A 220 4.51 25.84 -5.25
CA LEU A 220 5.67 26.65 -4.87
C LEU A 220 6.24 26.25 -3.49
N VAL A 221 5.36 26.00 -2.51
CA VAL A 221 5.76 25.50 -1.19
C VAL A 221 6.41 24.12 -1.30
N ALA A 222 5.85 23.22 -2.11
CA ALA A 222 6.42 21.90 -2.35
C ALA A 222 7.84 21.98 -2.96
N LEU A 223 8.04 22.85 -3.96
CA LEU A 223 9.35 23.05 -4.60
C LEU A 223 10.39 23.63 -3.63
N LEU A 224 10.00 24.59 -2.79
CA LEU A 224 10.86 25.11 -1.72
C LEU A 224 11.24 24.02 -0.73
N GLY A 225 10.26 23.19 -0.31
CA GLY A 225 10.50 22.05 0.57
C GLY A 225 11.50 21.06 -0.02
N ILE A 226 11.36 20.69 -1.29
CA ILE A 226 12.28 19.79 -2.00
C ILE A 226 13.69 20.39 -2.08
N THR A 227 13.79 21.69 -2.36
CA THR A 227 15.07 22.39 -2.49
C THR A 227 15.80 22.43 -1.13
N ILE A 228 15.09 22.76 -0.05
CA ILE A 228 15.64 22.75 1.31
C ILE A 228 16.09 21.33 1.67
N LEU A 229 15.25 20.32 1.41
CA LEU A 229 15.59 18.92 1.68
C LEU A 229 16.84 18.48 0.91
N SER A 230 16.96 18.84 -0.37
CA SER A 230 18.14 18.52 -1.19
C SER A 230 19.40 19.20 -0.66
N ILE A 231 19.31 20.44 -0.18
CA ILE A 231 20.43 21.14 0.45
C ILE A 231 20.86 20.42 1.72
N VAL A 232 19.92 20.05 2.60
CA VAL A 232 20.23 19.32 3.84
C VAL A 232 20.88 17.97 3.53
N LEU A 233 20.31 17.20 2.61
CA LEU A 233 20.87 15.91 2.19
C LEU A 233 22.29 16.06 1.62
N PHE A 234 22.54 17.10 0.82
CA PHE A 234 23.87 17.39 0.30
C PHE A 234 24.89 17.67 1.42
N TYR A 235 24.51 18.46 2.42
CA TYR A 235 25.38 18.75 3.56
C TYR A 235 25.68 17.49 4.40
N VAL A 236 24.67 16.69 4.72
CA VAL A 236 24.84 15.44 5.47
C VAL A 236 25.71 14.45 4.70
N ALA A 237 25.42 14.23 3.41
CA ALA A 237 26.20 13.34 2.57
C ALA A 237 27.67 13.76 2.51
N LYS A 238 27.94 15.07 2.37
CA LYS A 238 29.31 15.61 2.35
C LYS A 238 30.02 15.49 3.70
N SER A 239 29.30 15.68 4.80
CA SER A 239 29.82 15.58 6.17
C SER A 239 30.24 14.15 6.54
N ILE A 240 29.57 13.14 5.98
CA ILE A 240 29.84 11.72 6.30
C ILE A 240 30.81 11.10 5.29
N THR A 241 30.54 11.27 3.99
CA THR A 241 31.26 10.53 2.94
C THR A 241 32.74 10.93 2.85
N LYS A 242 33.04 12.23 2.97
CA LYS A 242 34.41 12.72 2.78
C LYS A 242 35.36 12.21 3.88
N PRO A 243 35.05 12.32 5.19
CA PRO A 243 35.88 11.76 6.25
C PRO A 243 36.07 10.24 6.15
N ILE A 244 35.01 9.49 5.81
CA ILE A 244 35.09 8.03 5.65
C ILE A 244 36.07 7.68 4.52
N LEU A 245 35.93 8.32 3.34
CA LEU A 245 36.84 8.07 2.22
C LEU A 245 38.30 8.43 2.54
N GLN A 246 38.54 9.53 3.26
CA GLN A 246 39.89 9.90 3.71
C GLN A 246 40.48 8.83 4.63
N THR A 247 39.68 8.34 5.58
CA THR A 247 40.12 7.30 6.53
C THR A 247 40.43 5.99 5.81
N THR A 248 39.54 5.55 4.91
CA THR A 248 39.73 4.34 4.11
C THR A 248 40.98 4.44 3.23
N SER A 249 41.24 5.62 2.64
CA SER A 249 42.44 5.85 1.83
C SER A 249 43.72 5.65 2.64
N VAL A 250 43.77 6.21 3.86
CA VAL A 250 44.95 6.06 4.73
C VAL A 250 45.13 4.61 5.17
N LEU A 251 44.05 3.92 5.55
CA LEU A 251 44.10 2.50 5.91
C LEU A 251 44.59 1.61 4.76
N ASN A 252 44.16 1.87 3.52
CA ASN A 252 44.61 1.14 2.35
C ASN A 252 46.11 1.32 2.08
N GLU A 253 46.63 2.54 2.24
CA GLU A 253 48.07 2.78 2.12
C GLU A 253 48.87 2.06 3.22
N MET A 254 48.37 2.07 4.45
CA MET A 254 48.99 1.35 5.57
C MET A 254 48.99 -0.16 5.35
N ALA A 255 47.91 -0.72 4.78
CA ALA A 255 47.84 -2.14 4.43
C ALA A 255 48.89 -2.54 3.37
N GLN A 256 49.36 -1.59 2.57
CA GLN A 256 50.46 -1.80 1.60
C GLN A 256 51.85 -1.60 2.22
N GLY A 257 51.94 -1.32 3.52
CA GLY A 257 53.19 -1.08 4.24
C GLY A 257 53.73 0.36 4.12
N ASN A 258 52.96 1.29 3.55
CA ASN A 258 53.34 2.70 3.47
C ASN A 258 52.81 3.46 4.70
N ILE A 259 53.68 3.71 5.69
CA ILE A 259 53.32 4.37 6.94
C ILE A 259 53.89 5.80 6.96
N ASP A 260 53.15 6.74 6.37
CA ASP A 260 53.54 8.15 6.31
C ASP A 260 52.89 8.96 7.46
N GLN A 261 53.72 9.50 8.36
CA GLN A 261 53.26 10.33 9.48
C GLN A 261 52.62 11.66 9.04
N SER A 262 52.91 12.14 7.83
CA SER A 262 52.32 13.38 7.31
C SER A 262 50.84 13.22 6.95
N LYS A 263 50.34 11.98 6.85
CA LYS A 263 48.94 11.66 6.48
C LYS A 263 48.03 11.44 7.69
N LYS A 264 48.41 11.91 8.88
CA LYS A 264 47.52 11.89 10.05
C LYS A 264 46.19 12.58 9.73
N LEU A 265 45.09 11.92 10.08
CA LEU A 265 43.73 12.38 9.84
C LEU A 265 43.36 13.49 10.84
N SER A 266 43.00 14.67 10.35
CA SER A 266 42.51 15.79 11.16
C SER A 266 41.00 15.98 10.95
N ILE A 267 40.21 15.09 11.56
CA ILE A 267 38.75 15.12 11.53
C ILE A 267 38.24 15.62 12.88
N ALA A 268 37.39 16.64 12.89
CA ALA A 268 36.79 17.23 14.09
C ALA A 268 35.26 17.26 13.90
N SER A 269 34.63 16.09 13.92
CA SER A 269 33.20 15.91 13.72
C SER A 269 32.43 15.76 15.03
N GLY A 270 33.11 15.48 16.15
CA GLY A 270 32.50 15.28 17.48
C GLY A 270 31.69 13.98 17.59
N ASP A 271 31.80 13.09 16.61
CA ASP A 271 31.06 11.84 16.48
C ASP A 271 32.02 10.63 16.34
N GLU A 272 31.48 9.46 16.03
CA GLU A 272 32.22 8.21 15.87
C GLU A 272 33.27 8.27 14.75
N ILE A 273 33.13 9.18 13.78
CA ILE A 273 34.09 9.38 12.70
C ILE A 273 35.37 10.03 13.24
N GLU A 274 35.26 10.96 14.20
CA GLU A 274 36.41 11.54 14.88
C GLU A 274 37.14 10.49 15.73
N GLU A 275 36.40 9.62 16.42
CA GLU A 275 36.99 8.51 17.19
C GLU A 275 37.74 7.51 16.29
N MET A 276 37.16 7.18 15.13
CA MET A 276 37.80 6.34 14.12
C MET A 276 39.10 6.97 13.61
N ALA A 277 39.08 8.26 13.27
CA ALA A 277 40.26 8.99 12.82
C ALA A 277 41.37 9.03 13.89
N GLY A 278 40.99 9.24 15.16
CA GLY A 278 41.90 9.20 16.30
C GLY A 278 42.55 7.83 16.49
N SER A 279 41.78 6.76 16.32
CA SER A 279 42.29 5.37 16.42
C SER A 279 43.27 5.03 15.30
N VAL A 280 42.98 5.44 14.05
CA VAL A 280 43.91 5.28 12.93
C VAL A 280 45.21 6.05 13.16
N ASN A 281 45.13 7.28 13.69
CA ASN A 281 46.32 8.07 14.02
C ASN A 281 47.21 7.40 15.09
N LYS A 282 46.63 6.78 16.12
CA LYS A 282 47.38 6.00 17.11
C LYS A 282 48.09 4.81 16.48
N LEU A 283 47.43 4.15 15.52
CA LEU A 283 48.00 3.01 14.81
C LEU A 283 49.17 3.42 13.91
N ILE A 284 49.06 4.53 13.17
CA ILE A 284 50.17 5.13 12.39
C ILE A 284 51.39 5.36 13.29
N GLU A 285 51.17 5.95 14.47
CA GLU A 285 52.24 6.25 15.41
C GLU A 285 52.92 4.98 15.94
N GLY A 286 52.12 3.97 16.28
CA GLY A 286 52.61 2.70 16.78
C GLY A 286 53.44 1.90 15.77
N LEU A 287 52.97 1.81 14.53
CA LEU A 287 53.71 1.11 13.49
C LEU A 287 55.03 1.81 13.13
N ASN A 288 55.04 3.15 13.10
CA ASN A 288 56.27 3.90 12.81
C ASN A 288 57.34 3.73 13.92
N LEU A 289 56.92 3.72 15.19
CA LEU A 289 57.84 3.41 16.30
C LEU A 289 58.46 2.01 16.16
N THR A 290 57.66 1.05 15.75
CA THR A 290 58.07 -0.35 15.53
C THR A 290 59.06 -0.48 14.37
N GLU A 291 58.79 0.18 13.24
CA GLU A 291 59.67 0.23 12.07
C GLU A 291 61.07 0.78 12.44
N LYS A 292 61.12 1.91 13.16
CA LYS A 292 62.37 2.54 13.59
C LYS A 292 63.20 1.60 14.46
N PHE A 293 62.57 0.90 15.40
CA PHE A 293 63.27 -0.01 16.29
C PHE A 293 63.82 -1.25 15.58
N ALA A 294 63.02 -1.86 14.70
CA ALA A 294 63.48 -2.98 13.87
C ALA A 294 64.69 -2.58 13.01
N THR A 295 64.68 -1.34 12.47
CA THR A 295 65.79 -0.79 11.69
C THR A 295 67.08 -0.64 12.51
N GLU A 296 66.99 -0.20 13.77
CA GLU A 296 68.15 -0.07 14.65
C GLU A 296 68.78 -1.42 15.00
N ILE A 297 67.97 -2.44 15.29
CA ILE A 297 68.48 -3.81 15.52
C ILE A 297 69.18 -4.34 14.25
N GLY A 298 68.60 -4.11 13.07
CA GLY A 298 69.17 -4.51 11.78
C GLY A 298 70.53 -3.90 11.47
N LYS A 299 70.84 -2.71 12.02
CA LYS A 299 72.16 -2.06 11.90
C LYS A 299 73.19 -2.58 12.89
N GLY A 300 72.83 -3.55 13.74
CA GLY A 300 73.71 -4.09 14.79
C GLY A 300 73.76 -3.23 16.06
N ASN A 301 72.90 -2.21 16.17
CA ASN A 301 72.75 -1.41 17.38
C ASN A 301 71.86 -2.16 18.39
N LEU A 302 72.47 -3.10 19.11
CA LEU A 302 71.77 -3.95 20.08
C LEU A 302 71.49 -3.26 21.43
N ASP A 303 71.75 -1.96 21.54
CA ASP A 303 71.48 -1.16 22.75
C ASP A 303 70.35 -0.13 22.55
N ALA A 304 69.67 -0.14 21.39
CA ALA A 304 68.51 0.73 21.14
C ALA A 304 67.34 0.47 22.12
N GLU A 305 66.65 1.53 22.56
CA GLU A 305 65.48 1.43 23.45
C GLU A 305 64.16 1.42 22.67
N TYR A 306 63.22 0.57 23.09
CA TYR A 306 61.86 0.51 22.54
C TYR A 306 60.81 0.74 23.62
N LYS A 307 59.87 1.65 23.36
CA LYS A 307 58.74 1.92 24.24
C LYS A 307 57.49 1.20 23.72
N LEU A 308 56.94 0.31 24.55
CA LEU A 308 55.69 -0.41 24.25
C LEU A 308 54.52 0.57 24.13
N LEU A 309 53.63 0.32 23.17
CA LEU A 309 52.42 1.11 22.96
C LEU A 309 51.35 0.86 24.04
N GLY A 310 51.45 -0.28 24.73
CA GLY A 310 50.66 -0.67 25.88
C GLY A 310 51.06 -2.07 26.36
N ASP A 311 50.43 -2.53 27.45
CA ASP A 311 50.79 -3.81 28.09
C ASP A 311 50.57 -5.05 27.20
N LYS A 312 49.80 -4.90 26.11
CA LYS A 312 49.46 -5.97 25.15
C LYS A 312 50.17 -5.84 23.80
N ASP A 313 51.20 -5.00 23.69
CA ASP A 313 51.97 -4.80 22.45
C ASP A 313 52.88 -6.01 22.14
N GLN A 314 52.26 -7.07 21.61
CA GLN A 314 52.92 -8.36 21.37
C GLN A 314 54.08 -8.25 20.36
N LEU A 315 53.94 -7.37 19.37
CA LEU A 315 54.97 -7.13 18.37
C LEU A 315 56.18 -6.46 19.01
N GLY A 316 55.95 -5.43 19.82
CA GLY A 316 56.99 -4.78 20.61
C GLY A 316 57.74 -5.73 21.55
N ILE A 317 57.00 -6.56 22.30
CA ILE A 317 57.59 -7.57 23.20
C ILE A 317 58.49 -8.55 22.43
N SER A 318 58.06 -8.99 21.25
CA SER A 318 58.80 -9.94 20.41
C SER A 318 60.10 -9.33 19.87
N LEU A 319 60.09 -8.06 19.47
CA LEU A 319 61.30 -7.37 18.99
C LEU A 319 62.34 -7.17 20.10
N ILE A 320 61.90 -6.84 21.33
CA ILE A 320 62.80 -6.75 22.50
C ILE A 320 63.46 -8.11 22.79
N ALA A 321 62.70 -9.21 22.70
CA ALA A 321 63.24 -10.55 22.92
C ALA A 321 64.33 -10.91 21.88
N MET A 322 64.14 -10.53 20.62
CA MET A 322 65.12 -10.74 19.54
C MET A 322 66.45 -10.03 19.81
N GLN A 323 66.41 -8.75 20.21
CA GLN A 323 67.59 -7.96 20.55
C GLN A 323 68.45 -8.63 21.64
N LYS A 324 67.80 -9.14 22.69
CA LYS A 324 68.46 -9.81 23.82
C LYS A 324 69.21 -11.07 23.39
N ASN A 325 68.66 -11.84 22.45
CA ASN A 325 69.29 -13.06 21.96
C ASN A 325 70.53 -12.77 21.11
N LEU A 326 70.48 -11.74 20.26
CA LEU A 326 71.62 -11.33 19.43
C LEU A 326 72.82 -10.86 20.26
N LYS A 327 72.57 -10.22 21.41
CA LYS A 327 73.64 -9.74 22.31
C LYS A 327 74.45 -10.89 22.92
N LYS A 328 73.76 -11.97 23.33
CA LYS A 328 74.40 -13.17 23.89
C LYS A 328 75.27 -13.92 22.89
N ALA A 329 74.87 -13.98 21.62
CA ALA A 329 75.61 -14.75 20.61
C ALA A 329 77.04 -14.21 20.36
N LYS A 330 77.26 -12.90 20.55
CA LYS A 330 78.54 -12.23 20.30
C LYS A 330 79.61 -12.50 21.37
N GLU A 331 79.20 -12.87 22.58
CA GLU A 331 80.12 -13.05 23.72
C GLU A 331 80.84 -14.42 23.70
N PHE A 332 80.29 -15.43 23.04
CA PHE A 332 80.79 -16.81 23.03
C PHE A 332 81.95 -17.10 22.06
N GLU A 333 82.32 -16.18 21.17
CA GLU A 333 83.20 -16.47 20.02
C GLU A 333 84.72 -16.44 20.36
N VAL A 334 85.11 -15.90 21.52
CA VAL A 334 86.52 -15.55 21.83
C VAL A 334 87.31 -16.67 22.56
N GLU A 335 86.68 -17.59 23.28
CA GLU A 335 87.36 -18.57 24.14
C GLU A 335 87.96 -19.80 23.41
N ARG A 336 87.61 -20.04 22.13
CA ARG A 336 87.72 -21.36 21.50
C ARG A 336 89.10 -21.80 20.96
N LYS A 337 90.10 -20.91 20.85
CA LYS A 337 91.28 -21.14 19.96
C LYS A 337 92.49 -21.88 20.54
N ALA A 338 92.61 -22.10 21.85
CA ALA A 338 93.83 -22.67 22.46
C ALA A 338 93.75 -24.18 22.82
N GLU A 339 92.56 -24.78 22.75
CA GLU A 339 92.29 -26.18 23.12
C GLU A 339 92.39 -27.15 21.92
N GLU A 340 92.38 -26.62 20.68
CA GLU A 340 92.17 -27.35 19.42
C GLU A 340 93.27 -28.40 19.09
N GLU A 341 94.54 -28.24 19.51
CA GLU A 341 95.61 -29.18 19.11
C GLU A 341 95.60 -30.53 19.86
N ARG A 342 95.19 -30.56 21.13
CA ARG A 342 95.02 -31.80 21.91
C ARG A 342 93.64 -32.42 21.69
N LEU A 343 92.63 -31.59 21.44
CA LEU A 343 91.33 -32.04 20.94
C LEU A 343 91.47 -32.75 19.59
N ASN A 344 92.29 -32.27 18.65
CA ASN A 344 92.34 -32.82 17.29
C ASN A 344 92.63 -34.35 17.19
N TRP A 345 93.45 -34.95 18.05
CA TRP A 345 93.63 -36.41 18.07
C TRP A 345 92.37 -37.13 18.58
N GLY A 346 91.83 -36.68 19.72
CA GLY A 346 90.60 -37.22 20.30
C GLY A 346 89.36 -36.98 19.42
N THR A 347 89.20 -35.80 18.84
CA THR A 347 88.13 -35.41 17.90
C THR A 347 88.21 -36.22 16.61
N LYS A 348 89.41 -36.45 16.06
CA LYS A 348 89.58 -37.32 14.88
C LYS A 348 89.23 -38.78 15.20
N GLY A 349 89.63 -39.26 16.38
CA GLY A 349 89.18 -40.55 16.92
C GLY A 349 87.66 -40.61 17.04
N MET A 350 87.04 -39.66 17.74
CA MET A 350 85.60 -39.56 17.93
C MET A 350 84.83 -39.45 16.61
N ALA A 351 85.35 -38.73 15.61
CA ALA A 351 84.74 -38.64 14.29
C ALA A 351 84.76 -40.02 13.59
N THR A 352 85.89 -40.72 13.64
CA THR A 352 86.04 -42.06 13.03
C THR A 352 85.11 -43.07 13.70
N PHE A 353 85.03 -43.08 15.02
CA PHE A 353 84.11 -43.95 15.76
C PHE A 353 82.65 -43.50 15.63
N GLY A 354 82.37 -42.21 15.47
CA GLY A 354 81.03 -41.71 15.16
C GLY A 354 80.51 -42.27 13.82
N ASP A 355 81.37 -42.39 12.81
CA ASP A 355 81.01 -43.04 11.54
C ASP A 355 80.80 -44.55 11.70
N ILE A 356 81.67 -45.23 12.46
CA ILE A 356 81.52 -46.67 12.75
C ILE A 356 80.24 -46.95 13.55
N LEU A 357 79.91 -46.12 14.53
CA LEU A 357 78.72 -46.28 15.38
C LEU A 357 77.42 -45.93 14.65
N ARG A 358 77.49 -45.16 13.55
CA ARG A 358 76.35 -44.90 12.66
C ARG A 358 76.10 -46.05 11.68
N GLN A 359 77.13 -46.82 11.34
CA GLN A 359 77.01 -47.97 10.45
C GLN A 359 76.52 -49.19 11.23
N ASN A 360 75.58 -49.96 10.65
CA ASN A 360 75.02 -51.18 11.25
C ASN A 360 74.28 -50.96 12.60
N ASN A 361 73.65 -49.79 12.78
CA ASN A 361 72.90 -49.40 13.97
C ASN A 361 71.58 -50.18 14.17
N ASP A 362 71.19 -51.05 13.24
CA ASP A 362 70.00 -51.89 13.32
C ASP A 362 70.32 -53.31 13.85
N ASN A 363 71.60 -53.64 14.04
CA ASN A 363 72.05 -54.95 14.53
C ASN A 363 73.10 -54.81 15.64
N LEU A 364 72.67 -55.07 16.88
CA LEU A 364 73.47 -54.92 18.09
C LEU A 364 74.79 -55.73 18.07
N ASN A 365 74.78 -56.93 17.50
CA ASN A 365 75.93 -57.82 17.47
C ASN A 365 76.99 -57.34 16.46
N GLU A 366 76.54 -56.88 15.30
CA GLU A 366 77.43 -56.36 14.26
C GLU A 366 78.05 -55.01 14.65
N LEU A 367 77.27 -54.14 15.29
CA LEU A 367 77.74 -52.89 15.88
C LEU A 367 78.80 -53.15 16.96
N SER A 368 78.53 -54.07 17.88
CA SER A 368 79.46 -54.42 18.97
C SER A 368 80.79 -54.96 18.43
N PHE A 369 80.76 -55.83 17.42
CA PHE A 369 81.97 -56.41 16.83
C PHE A 369 82.84 -55.39 16.09
N ASN A 370 82.23 -54.55 15.25
CA ASN A 370 82.98 -53.52 14.51
C ASN A 370 83.56 -52.46 15.45
N THR A 371 82.82 -52.12 16.51
CA THR A 371 83.28 -51.17 17.53
C THR A 371 84.53 -51.70 18.24
N ILE A 372 84.48 -52.92 18.79
CA ILE A 372 85.62 -53.43 19.57
C ILE A 372 86.86 -53.70 18.70
N LYS A 373 86.67 -54.18 17.46
CA LYS A 373 87.76 -54.40 16.51
C LYS A 373 88.51 -53.10 16.23
N ASN A 374 87.80 -52.05 15.83
CA ASN A 374 88.43 -50.77 15.51
C ASN A 374 89.01 -50.09 16.75
N LEU A 375 88.38 -50.26 17.92
CA LEU A 375 88.89 -49.73 19.19
C LEU A 375 90.22 -50.35 19.57
N VAL A 376 90.34 -51.67 19.44
CA VAL A 376 91.60 -52.39 19.66
C VAL A 376 92.67 -51.91 18.68
N ASP A 377 92.34 -51.79 17.39
CA ASP A 377 93.29 -51.33 16.35
C ASP A 377 93.74 -49.87 16.57
N TYR A 378 92.81 -48.94 16.82
CA TYR A 378 93.08 -47.50 16.96
C TYR A 378 93.95 -47.19 18.20
N THR A 379 93.69 -47.88 19.30
CA THR A 379 94.45 -47.74 20.55
C THR A 379 95.73 -48.59 20.57
N LYS A 380 95.99 -49.36 19.49
CA LYS A 380 97.10 -50.32 19.38
C LYS A 380 97.12 -51.32 20.53
N SER A 381 95.94 -51.79 20.91
CA SER A 381 95.72 -52.80 21.93
C SER A 381 95.83 -54.21 21.33
N ASN A 382 95.86 -55.24 22.17
CA ASN A 382 96.09 -56.60 21.70
C ASN A 382 94.82 -57.45 21.66
N GLN A 383 93.88 -57.22 22.57
CA GLN A 383 92.62 -57.95 22.66
C GLN A 383 91.54 -57.07 23.26
N GLY A 384 90.29 -57.35 22.90
CA GLY A 384 89.15 -56.67 23.53
C GLY A 384 87.83 -57.43 23.40
N GLY A 385 86.92 -57.18 24.33
CA GLY A 385 85.56 -57.71 24.36
C GLY A 385 84.55 -56.65 24.79
N ILE A 386 83.31 -56.81 24.34
CA ILE A 386 82.17 -56.01 24.78
C ILE A 386 81.13 -56.95 25.37
N PHE A 387 80.67 -56.59 26.57
CA PHE A 387 79.59 -57.23 27.29
C PHE A 387 78.42 -56.27 27.39
N VAL A 388 77.21 -56.70 27.05
CA VAL A 388 75.98 -55.87 27.10
C VAL A 388 74.98 -56.52 28.04
N ILE A 389 74.21 -55.71 28.76
CA ILE A 389 73.19 -56.16 29.70
C ILE A 389 71.98 -56.73 28.95
N ASN A 390 71.58 -57.94 29.34
CA ASN A 390 70.32 -58.55 28.92
C ASN A 390 69.34 -58.47 30.09
N ASP A 391 68.28 -57.68 29.92
CA ASP A 391 67.26 -57.34 30.94
C ASP A 391 65.84 -57.71 30.50
N ASN A 392 65.71 -58.63 29.53
CA ASN A 392 64.42 -59.12 29.05
C ASN A 392 63.59 -59.77 30.16
N ASP A 393 64.25 -60.45 31.11
CA ASP A 393 63.67 -60.82 32.40
C ASP A 393 64.15 -59.84 33.47
N ARG A 394 63.26 -58.98 33.94
CA ARG A 394 63.56 -57.94 34.94
C ARG A 394 64.06 -58.52 36.28
N ASN A 395 63.82 -59.79 36.56
CA ASN A 395 64.20 -60.40 37.85
C ASN A 395 65.61 -61.00 37.87
N HIS A 396 66.19 -61.31 36.70
CA HIS A 396 67.51 -61.96 36.58
C HIS A 396 68.34 -61.37 35.42
N PRO A 397 68.82 -60.12 35.53
CA PRO A 397 69.63 -59.52 34.48
C PRO A 397 71.08 -60.03 34.53
N PHE A 398 71.64 -60.34 33.35
CA PHE A 398 73.02 -60.84 33.21
C PHE A 398 73.76 -60.13 32.07
N LEU A 399 75.09 -60.12 32.13
CA LEU A 399 75.94 -59.56 31.08
C LEU A 399 76.27 -60.63 30.05
N GLU A 400 75.97 -60.36 28.78
CA GLU A 400 76.24 -61.24 27.66
C GLU A 400 77.39 -60.67 26.82
N MET A 401 78.38 -61.50 26.49
CA MET A 401 79.45 -61.08 25.58
C MET A 401 78.93 -60.97 24.14
N THR A 402 78.57 -59.76 23.71
CA THR A 402 78.05 -59.53 22.35
C THR A 402 79.13 -59.53 21.28
N ALA A 403 80.38 -59.24 21.65
CA ALA A 403 81.51 -59.27 20.73
C ALA A 403 82.87 -59.47 21.42
N CYS A 404 83.81 -60.09 20.70
CA CYS A 404 85.21 -60.19 21.09
C CYS A 404 86.14 -60.12 19.87
N TYR A 405 87.35 -59.58 20.05
CA TYR A 405 88.39 -59.47 19.04
C TYR A 405 89.74 -60.00 19.58
N ALA A 406 90.43 -60.81 18.76
CA ALA A 406 91.71 -61.47 19.07
C ALA A 406 91.71 -62.43 20.29
N PHE A 407 90.59 -63.11 20.57
CA PHE A 407 90.46 -64.15 21.61
C PHE A 407 90.78 -65.57 21.11
N ASP A 408 91.38 -66.42 21.96
CA ASP A 408 91.97 -67.73 21.60
C ASP A 408 90.97 -68.79 21.09
N ARG A 409 89.64 -68.73 21.34
CA ARG A 409 88.66 -69.72 20.82
C ARG A 409 87.23 -69.17 20.69
N ARG A 410 86.46 -69.64 19.69
CA ARG A 410 85.00 -69.39 19.50
C ARG A 410 84.10 -69.80 20.68
N LYS A 411 84.59 -70.57 21.66
CA LYS A 411 83.84 -71.00 22.87
C LYS A 411 83.59 -69.87 23.90
N HIS A 412 83.89 -68.61 23.59
CA HIS A 412 83.73 -67.48 24.52
C HIS A 412 82.62 -66.50 24.11
N LEU A 413 82.05 -66.64 22.91
CA LEU A 413 80.90 -65.86 22.44
C LEU A 413 79.59 -66.14 23.22
N GLU A 414 79.49 -67.28 23.90
CA GLU A 414 78.33 -67.65 24.73
C GLU A 414 78.56 -67.38 26.22
N LYS A 415 79.61 -66.61 26.57
CA LYS A 415 79.95 -66.35 27.97
C LYS A 415 78.98 -65.32 28.56
N THR A 416 78.18 -65.76 29.52
CA THR A 416 77.37 -64.89 30.38
C THR A 416 78.09 -64.66 31.71
N ILE A 417 77.93 -63.47 32.29
CA ILE A 417 78.53 -63.07 33.56
C ILE A 417 77.42 -62.47 34.44
N GLU A 418 77.28 -62.95 35.66
CA GLU A 418 76.34 -62.40 36.63
C GLU A 418 76.78 -61.01 37.11
N ILE A 419 75.83 -60.15 37.46
CA ILE A 419 76.16 -58.81 37.94
C ILE A 419 76.95 -58.91 39.26
N GLY A 420 78.15 -58.31 39.26
CA GLY A 420 79.09 -58.37 40.38
C GLY A 420 80.06 -59.55 40.37
N GLU A 421 79.97 -60.46 39.39
CA GLU A 421 80.92 -61.56 39.20
C GLU A 421 82.13 -61.12 38.35
N GLY A 422 83.35 -61.47 38.79
CA GLY A 422 84.59 -61.13 38.10
C GLY A 422 84.85 -59.61 38.00
N LEU A 423 85.88 -59.20 37.24
CA LEU A 423 86.18 -57.77 37.06
C LEU A 423 85.15 -57.09 36.15
N VAL A 424 84.59 -57.80 35.17
CA VAL A 424 83.55 -57.28 34.25
C VAL A 424 82.26 -56.97 35.02
N GLY A 425 81.74 -57.92 35.80
CA GLY A 425 80.53 -57.70 36.61
C GLY A 425 80.75 -56.66 37.71
N ARG A 426 81.98 -56.56 38.26
CA ARG A 426 82.35 -55.50 39.21
C ARG A 426 82.41 -54.12 38.55
N CYS A 427 83.03 -54.00 37.37
CA CYS A 427 83.08 -52.77 36.58
C CYS A 427 81.66 -52.27 36.26
N PHE A 428 80.77 -53.18 35.84
CA PHE A 428 79.37 -52.89 35.60
C PHE A 428 78.64 -52.39 36.86
N LYS A 429 78.81 -53.09 37.99
CA LYS A 429 78.12 -52.75 39.25
C LYS A 429 78.61 -51.45 39.87
N GLU A 430 79.92 -51.18 39.82
CA GLU A 430 80.51 -49.98 40.39
C GLU A 430 80.40 -48.77 39.45
N GLY A 431 80.23 -48.99 38.14
CA GLY A 431 80.12 -47.94 37.14
C GLY A 431 81.39 -47.11 37.00
N LYS A 432 82.54 -47.69 37.34
CA LYS A 432 83.85 -47.02 37.31
C LYS A 432 84.84 -47.81 36.47
N THR A 433 85.62 -47.09 35.68
CA THR A 433 86.73 -47.66 34.92
C THR A 433 87.72 -48.36 35.85
N ILE A 434 88.03 -49.61 35.55
CA ILE A 434 89.07 -50.39 36.22
C ILE A 434 90.28 -50.41 35.30
N PHE A 435 91.33 -49.67 35.63
CA PHE A 435 92.60 -49.68 34.90
C PHE A 435 93.70 -50.27 35.77
N MET A 436 94.29 -51.38 35.32
CA MET A 436 95.33 -52.09 36.06
C MET A 436 96.56 -52.28 35.18
N THR A 437 97.74 -51.99 35.74
CA THR A 437 99.04 -52.26 35.11
C THR A 437 99.74 -53.50 35.67
N ASP A 438 99.15 -54.14 36.69
CA ASP A 438 99.62 -55.38 37.29
C ASP A 438 98.50 -56.44 37.19
N VAL A 439 98.57 -57.29 36.16
CA VAL A 439 97.48 -58.22 35.79
C VAL A 439 97.80 -59.63 36.30
N PRO A 440 96.91 -60.29 37.08
CA PRO A 440 97.14 -61.64 37.61
C PRO A 440 97.28 -62.73 36.53
N GLU A 441 98.19 -63.69 36.72
CA GLU A 441 98.53 -64.74 35.74
C GLU A 441 97.36 -65.65 35.33
N THR A 442 96.35 -65.81 36.19
CA THR A 442 95.18 -66.68 35.94
C THR A 442 94.00 -65.95 35.31
N TYR A 443 94.06 -64.62 35.15
CA TYR A 443 92.91 -63.82 34.74
C TYR A 443 92.74 -63.78 33.21
N ILE A 444 93.78 -63.36 32.48
CA ILE A 444 93.72 -63.26 31.01
C ILE A 444 95.12 -63.41 30.38
N ASN A 445 95.21 -64.12 29.25
CA ASN A 445 96.45 -64.33 28.51
C ASN A 445 96.26 -63.95 27.04
N ILE A 446 97.21 -63.22 26.46
CA ILE A 446 97.23 -62.95 25.02
C ILE A 446 97.92 -64.14 24.34
N SER A 447 97.18 -64.86 23.49
CA SER A 447 97.66 -66.06 22.80
C SER A 447 98.07 -65.75 21.36
N SER A 448 99.23 -66.28 20.96
CA SER A 448 99.70 -66.38 19.58
C SER A 448 99.80 -67.84 19.16
N GLY A 449 99.86 -68.13 17.87
CA GLY A 449 100.10 -69.49 17.34
C GLY A 449 101.41 -70.12 17.81
N LEU A 450 102.30 -69.35 18.45
CA LEU A 450 103.61 -69.78 18.95
C LEU A 450 103.75 -69.75 20.49
N GLY A 451 102.75 -69.28 21.25
CA GLY A 451 102.83 -69.19 22.72
C GLY A 451 101.77 -68.28 23.36
N LYS A 452 101.77 -68.18 24.69
CA LYS A 452 100.89 -67.29 25.48
C LYS A 452 101.72 -66.40 26.39
N ASP A 453 101.38 -65.11 26.48
CA ASP A 453 102.06 -64.15 27.38
C ASP A 453 101.04 -63.19 28.04
N ARG A 454 101.46 -62.56 29.15
CA ARG A 454 100.59 -61.71 29.99
C ARG A 454 100.56 -60.25 29.53
N PRO A 455 99.38 -59.59 29.45
CA PRO A 455 99.32 -58.17 29.12
C PRO A 455 100.01 -57.31 30.18
N ARG A 456 100.52 -56.14 29.77
CA ARG A 456 101.10 -55.13 30.68
C ARG A 456 100.05 -54.19 31.26
N CYS A 457 98.87 -54.10 30.65
CA CYS A 457 97.72 -53.47 31.28
C CYS A 457 96.41 -54.12 30.84
N LEU A 458 95.41 -54.00 31.72
CA LEU A 458 94.03 -54.38 31.49
C LEU A 458 93.15 -53.18 31.85
N MET A 459 92.24 -52.83 30.95
CA MET A 459 91.29 -51.73 31.12
C MET A 459 89.88 -52.28 30.94
N LEU A 460 89.04 -52.08 31.95
CA LEU A 460 87.60 -52.32 31.88
C LEU A 460 86.89 -50.99 31.99
N VAL A 461 86.03 -50.68 31.02
CA VAL A 461 85.36 -49.39 30.93
C VAL A 461 83.85 -49.64 30.89
N PRO A 462 83.07 -49.07 31.82
CA PRO A 462 81.62 -49.22 31.78
C PRO A 462 81.07 -48.44 30.58
N LEU A 463 80.18 -49.08 29.82
CA LEU A 463 79.35 -48.44 28.83
C LEU A 463 78.22 -47.73 29.58
N LYS A 464 78.48 -46.48 30.00
CA LYS A 464 77.57 -45.67 30.82
C LYS A 464 77.06 -44.47 30.03
N ASN A 465 75.75 -44.22 30.07
CA ASN A 465 75.14 -43.00 29.54
C ASN A 465 73.99 -42.57 30.48
N ASN A 466 73.96 -41.30 30.91
CA ASN A 466 72.92 -40.73 31.80
C ASN A 466 72.56 -41.62 33.02
N ASP A 467 73.58 -42.08 33.74
CA ASP A 467 73.49 -42.98 34.91
C ASP A 467 73.00 -44.42 34.66
N GLU A 468 72.67 -44.76 33.41
CA GLU A 468 72.40 -46.14 33.01
C GLU A 468 73.67 -46.80 32.47
N ILE A 469 73.97 -48.01 32.95
CA ILE A 469 75.12 -48.79 32.48
C ILE A 469 74.55 -49.92 31.63
N LEU A 470 74.87 -49.90 30.34
CA LEU A 470 74.35 -50.86 29.37
C LEU A 470 75.32 -52.02 29.12
N GLY A 471 76.55 -51.92 29.61
CA GLY A 471 77.55 -52.94 29.37
C GLY A 471 78.94 -52.55 29.88
N VAL A 472 79.94 -53.34 29.50
CA VAL A 472 81.36 -53.12 29.83
C VAL A 472 82.22 -53.49 28.63
N ILE A 473 83.19 -52.63 28.33
CA ILE A 473 84.29 -52.94 27.42
C ILE A 473 85.46 -53.46 28.25
N GLU A 474 86.06 -54.57 27.84
CA GLU A 474 87.31 -55.09 28.42
C GLU A 474 88.39 -55.06 27.34
N ILE A 475 89.54 -54.42 27.59
CA ILE A 475 90.67 -54.31 26.64
C ILE A 475 91.96 -54.63 27.37
N ALA A 476 92.81 -55.47 26.76
CA ALA A 476 94.14 -55.73 27.28
C ALA A 476 95.22 -55.37 26.25
N SER A 477 96.36 -54.89 26.76
CA SER A 477 97.47 -54.41 25.93
C SER A 477 98.82 -54.71 26.56
N PHE A 478 99.84 -54.88 25.73
CA PHE A 478 101.24 -54.83 26.16
C PHE A 478 101.76 -53.39 26.28
N ARG A 479 101.00 -52.36 25.91
CA ARG A 479 101.39 -50.94 26.07
C ARG A 479 100.51 -50.28 27.13
N VAL A 480 101.12 -49.65 28.11
CA VAL A 480 100.40 -48.82 29.09
C VAL A 480 99.88 -47.56 28.38
N TYR A 481 98.59 -47.27 28.51
CA TYR A 481 97.95 -46.10 27.89
C TYR A 481 98.37 -44.79 28.56
N GLU A 482 98.47 -43.71 27.78
CA GLU A 482 98.63 -42.36 28.28
C GLU A 482 97.28 -41.78 28.78
N LYS A 483 97.33 -40.73 29.62
CA LYS A 483 96.12 -40.17 30.25
C LYS A 483 95.04 -39.75 29.25
N PHE A 484 95.42 -39.15 28.12
CA PHE A 484 94.45 -38.74 27.09
C PHE A 484 93.87 -39.94 26.31
N GLU A 485 94.59 -41.06 26.22
CA GLU A 485 94.10 -42.30 25.59
C GLU A 485 93.08 -42.98 26.51
N VAL A 486 93.33 -42.97 27.83
CA VAL A 486 92.37 -43.44 28.84
C VAL A 486 91.10 -42.59 28.80
N GLU A 487 91.22 -41.26 28.86
CA GLU A 487 90.08 -40.33 28.78
C GLU A 487 89.33 -40.46 27.44
N PHE A 488 90.03 -40.74 26.34
CA PHE A 488 89.40 -41.01 25.04
C PHE A 488 88.58 -42.30 25.06
N ILE A 489 89.11 -43.40 25.60
CA ILE A 489 88.39 -44.68 25.68
C ILE A 489 87.17 -44.53 26.61
N GLU A 490 87.27 -43.80 27.71
CA GLU A 490 86.15 -43.49 28.61
C GLU A 490 85.05 -42.69 27.89
N LYS A 491 85.40 -41.59 27.22
CA LYS A 491 84.44 -40.80 26.43
C LYS A 491 83.85 -41.61 25.27
N LEU A 492 84.64 -42.49 24.67
CA LEU A 492 84.17 -43.32 23.57
C LEU A 492 83.20 -44.38 24.09
N ALA A 493 83.44 -44.94 25.28
CA ALA A 493 82.52 -45.85 25.95
C ALA A 493 81.16 -45.18 26.23
N GLU A 494 81.12 -43.89 26.58
CA GLU A 494 79.88 -43.12 26.69
C GLU A 494 79.16 -43.02 25.33
N SER A 495 79.88 -42.73 24.25
CA SER A 495 79.31 -42.66 22.89
C SER A 495 78.79 -44.01 22.41
N ILE A 496 79.54 -45.10 22.67
CA ILE A 496 79.12 -46.47 22.40
C ILE A 496 77.86 -46.78 23.21
N SER A 497 77.82 -46.42 24.49
CA SER A 497 76.63 -46.59 25.35
C SER A 497 75.42 -45.83 24.82
N ALA A 498 75.60 -44.58 24.39
CA ALA A 498 74.52 -43.77 23.81
C ALA A 498 73.98 -44.39 22.51
N THR A 499 74.86 -44.90 21.64
CA THR A 499 74.44 -45.60 20.41
C THR A 499 73.78 -46.95 20.73
N LEU A 500 74.30 -47.75 21.66
CA LEU A 500 73.65 -49.00 22.06
C LEU A 500 72.27 -48.74 22.68
N SER A 501 72.13 -47.66 23.46
CA SER A 501 70.84 -47.19 24.00
C SER A 501 69.89 -46.81 22.87
N SER A 502 70.33 -45.96 21.92
CA SER A 502 69.50 -45.51 20.81
C SER A 502 69.13 -46.63 19.85
N THR A 503 70.04 -47.57 19.55
CA THR A 503 69.75 -48.80 18.80
C THR A 503 68.72 -49.67 19.52
N LYS A 504 68.88 -49.90 20.83
CA LYS A 504 67.91 -50.65 21.65
C LYS A 504 66.55 -49.95 21.71
N ILE A 505 66.53 -48.62 21.81
CA ILE A 505 65.31 -47.78 21.79
C ILE A 505 64.67 -47.76 20.41
N ASN A 506 65.43 -47.66 19.31
CA ASN A 506 64.91 -47.63 17.95
C ASN A 506 64.22 -48.95 17.58
N ILE A 507 64.82 -50.08 17.96
CA ILE A 507 64.19 -51.40 17.82
C ILE A 507 62.83 -51.41 18.55
N ARG A 508 62.80 -50.92 19.81
CA ARG A 508 61.57 -50.86 20.63
C ARG A 508 60.56 -49.80 20.16
N THR A 509 61.02 -48.70 19.58
CA THR A 509 60.20 -47.60 19.07
C THR A 509 59.53 -48.01 17.77
N THR A 510 60.21 -48.75 16.90
CA THR A 510 59.62 -49.32 15.68
C THR A 510 58.44 -50.25 16.01
N GLU A 511 58.58 -51.07 17.06
CA GLU A 511 57.48 -51.90 17.57
C GLU A 511 56.30 -51.07 18.11
N LEU A 512 56.57 -49.95 18.80
CA LEU A 512 55.55 -49.07 19.37
C LEU A 512 54.88 -48.16 18.33
N LEU A 513 55.61 -47.71 17.30
CA LEU A 513 55.09 -46.87 16.22
C LEU A 513 54.05 -47.62 15.40
N ALA A 514 54.31 -48.89 15.11
CA ALA A 514 53.32 -49.78 14.48
C ALA A 514 52.01 -49.84 15.29
N LYS A 515 52.10 -49.82 16.63
CA LYS A 515 50.94 -49.81 17.53
C LYS A 515 50.24 -48.44 17.60
N SER A 516 50.99 -47.34 17.49
CA SER A 516 50.44 -45.98 17.50
C SER A 516 49.76 -45.60 16.18
N GLN A 517 50.26 -46.10 15.05
CA GLN A 517 49.69 -45.84 13.72
C GLN A 517 48.28 -46.41 13.62
N GLN A 518 48.05 -47.58 14.23
CA GLN A 518 46.73 -48.18 14.39
C GLN A 518 45.76 -47.30 15.21
N GLN A 519 46.23 -46.60 16.26
CA GLN A 519 45.39 -45.71 17.06
C GLN A 519 45.04 -44.39 16.35
N ALA A 520 45.90 -43.90 15.46
CA ALA A 520 45.65 -42.65 14.72
C ALA A 520 44.54 -42.83 13.66
N GLU A 521 44.46 -44.00 13.02
CA GLU A 521 43.38 -44.33 12.09
C GLU A 521 42.00 -44.35 12.78
N GLU A 522 41.91 -44.80 14.04
CA GLU A 522 40.67 -44.76 14.83
C GLU A 522 40.22 -43.31 15.14
N MET A 523 41.16 -42.40 15.37
CA MET A 523 40.86 -41.00 15.70
C MET A 523 40.34 -40.21 14.49
N LEU A 524 40.89 -40.47 13.30
CA LEU A 524 40.41 -39.86 12.05
C LEU A 524 38.95 -40.25 11.75
N ALA A 525 38.54 -41.48 12.11
CA ALA A 525 37.15 -41.90 11.98
C ALA A 525 36.21 -41.13 12.92
N GLN A 526 36.66 -40.78 14.14
CA GLN A 526 35.89 -39.94 15.07
C GLN A 526 35.77 -38.48 14.60
N GLU A 527 36.82 -37.92 14.00
CA GLU A 527 36.80 -36.53 13.51
C GLU A 527 35.77 -36.34 12.39
N GLU A 528 35.65 -37.32 11.49
CA GLU A 528 34.67 -37.28 10.40
C GLU A 528 33.22 -37.43 10.90
N GLU A 529 32.99 -38.20 11.97
CA GLU A 529 31.67 -38.30 12.63
C GLU A 529 31.25 -36.97 13.28
N VAL A 530 32.19 -36.26 13.91
CA VAL A 530 31.93 -34.92 14.49
C VAL A 530 31.61 -33.90 13.40
N ARG A 531 32.30 -33.96 12.25
CA ARG A 531 32.04 -33.07 11.11
C ARG A 531 30.62 -33.22 10.57
N GLN A 532 30.14 -34.45 10.41
CA GLN A 532 28.76 -34.73 9.97
C GLN A 532 27.72 -34.16 10.95
N ASN A 533 27.92 -34.34 12.26
CA ASN A 533 27.02 -33.78 13.27
C ASN A 533 26.98 -32.24 13.25
N MET A 534 28.09 -31.59 12.91
CA MET A 534 28.17 -30.13 12.82
C MET A 534 27.41 -29.59 11.59
N GLU A 535 27.48 -30.29 10.46
CA GLU A 535 26.71 -29.93 9.25
C GLU A 535 25.19 -30.07 9.47
N GLU A 536 24.75 -31.11 10.20
CA GLU A 536 23.33 -31.33 10.53
C GLU A 536 22.80 -30.27 11.53
N LEU A 537 23.61 -29.87 12.51
CA LEU A 537 23.29 -28.76 13.43
C LEU A 537 23.14 -27.42 12.69
N GLN A 538 23.99 -27.15 11.70
CA GLN A 538 23.89 -25.91 10.92
C GLN A 538 22.60 -25.88 10.08
N ALA A 539 22.25 -26.99 9.42
CA ALA A 539 21.02 -27.10 8.64
C ALA A 539 19.75 -26.92 9.49
N THR A 540 19.73 -27.48 10.71
CA THR A 540 18.61 -27.31 11.64
C THR A 540 18.48 -25.88 12.17
N GLN A 541 19.60 -25.18 12.35
CA GLN A 541 19.59 -23.78 12.77
C GLN A 541 19.04 -22.86 11.68
N GLU A 542 19.43 -23.06 10.41
CA GLU A 542 18.89 -22.33 9.25
C GLU A 542 17.37 -22.57 9.08
N GLU A 543 16.88 -23.78 9.33
CA GLU A 543 15.43 -24.08 9.27
C GLU A 543 14.64 -23.40 10.41
N MET A 544 15.21 -23.32 11.61
CA MET A 544 14.59 -22.62 12.74
C MET A 544 14.47 -21.11 12.48
N GLU A 545 15.52 -20.47 11.98
CA GLU A 545 15.50 -19.04 11.66
C GLU A 545 14.43 -18.72 10.61
N ARG A 546 14.26 -19.60 9.61
CA ARG A 546 13.20 -19.48 8.61
C ARG A 546 11.80 -19.56 9.24
N LYS A 547 11.55 -20.55 10.10
CA LYS A 547 10.26 -20.71 10.79
C LYS A 547 9.97 -19.54 11.72
N GLN A 548 10.98 -19.01 12.38
CA GLN A 548 10.83 -17.83 13.25
C GLN A 548 10.41 -16.60 12.43
N HIS A 549 11.03 -16.38 11.28
CA HIS A 549 10.67 -15.26 10.41
C HIS A 549 9.25 -15.40 9.83
N GLU A 550 8.85 -16.60 9.42
CA GLU A 550 7.46 -16.87 9.01
C GLU A 550 6.46 -16.61 10.14
N GLN A 551 6.79 -16.95 11.38
CA GLN A 551 5.93 -16.72 12.54
C GLN A 551 5.78 -15.23 12.88
N GLU A 552 6.86 -14.45 12.77
CA GLU A 552 6.82 -12.99 12.93
C GLU A 552 5.91 -12.34 11.87
N GLN A 553 6.02 -12.74 10.61
CA GLN A 553 5.15 -12.26 9.53
C GLN A 553 3.67 -12.57 9.78
N ILE A 554 3.36 -13.78 10.28
CA ILE A 554 2.00 -14.17 10.64
C ILE A 554 1.49 -13.32 11.81
N GLN A 555 2.33 -13.04 12.82
CA GLN A 555 1.94 -12.17 13.94
C GLN A 555 1.64 -10.74 13.48
N ASP A 556 2.47 -10.18 12.60
CA ASP A 556 2.27 -8.83 12.06
C ASP A 556 0.97 -8.76 11.24
N GLN A 557 0.71 -9.77 10.40
CA GLN A 557 -0.53 -9.84 9.63
C GLN A 557 -1.76 -9.94 10.55
N LEU A 558 -1.70 -10.79 11.58
CA LEU A 558 -2.77 -10.93 12.56
C LEU A 558 -3.00 -9.61 13.33
N HIS A 559 -1.93 -8.89 13.67
CA HIS A 559 -2.01 -7.60 14.34
C HIS A 559 -2.70 -6.54 13.46
N GLN A 560 -2.41 -6.53 12.16
CA GLN A 560 -3.09 -5.66 11.20
C GLN A 560 -4.58 -6.00 11.08
N GLU A 561 -4.94 -7.28 10.97
CA GLU A 561 -6.35 -7.71 10.90
C GLU A 561 -7.14 -7.32 12.15
N ILE A 562 -6.58 -7.52 13.35
CA ILE A 562 -7.18 -7.09 14.62
C ILE A 562 -7.36 -5.57 14.66
N THR A 563 -6.37 -4.81 14.18
CA THR A 563 -6.43 -3.35 14.14
C THR A 563 -7.55 -2.85 13.23
N LEU A 564 -7.71 -3.45 12.04
CA LEU A 564 -8.80 -3.12 11.12
C LEU A 564 -10.17 -3.44 11.71
N LEU A 565 -10.32 -4.60 12.34
CA LEU A 565 -11.55 -4.98 13.02
C LEU A 565 -11.89 -4.01 14.15
N ASN A 566 -10.91 -3.62 14.98
CA ASN A 566 -11.11 -2.62 16.03
C ASN A 566 -11.56 -1.27 15.47
N ALA A 567 -10.92 -0.80 14.40
CA ALA A 567 -11.29 0.46 13.76
C ALA A 567 -12.72 0.45 13.21
N LEU A 568 -13.17 -0.67 12.63
CA LEU A 568 -14.55 -0.87 12.20
C LEU A 568 -15.51 -0.78 13.40
N MET A 569 -15.26 -1.54 14.46
CA MET A 569 -16.14 -1.63 15.62
C MET A 569 -16.24 -0.29 16.40
N GLU A 570 -15.19 0.52 16.38
CA GLU A 570 -15.18 1.85 17.02
C GLU A 570 -15.95 2.93 16.25
N ASN A 571 -15.97 2.86 14.91
CA ASN A 571 -16.42 3.99 14.07
C ASN A 571 -17.69 3.71 13.26
N ILE A 572 -18.17 2.46 13.20
CA ILE A 572 -19.39 2.13 12.46
C ILE A 572 -20.63 2.68 13.18
N PRO A 573 -21.50 3.43 12.50
CA PRO A 573 -22.74 3.94 13.11
C PRO A 573 -23.80 2.85 13.30
N ASP A 574 -23.72 1.75 12.53
CA ASP A 574 -24.64 0.62 12.65
C ASP A 574 -24.31 -0.22 13.89
N TYR A 575 -25.32 -0.89 14.44
CA TYR A 575 -25.17 -1.73 15.63
C TYR A 575 -24.65 -3.11 15.24
N ILE A 576 -23.40 -3.42 15.54
CA ILE A 576 -22.78 -4.72 15.29
C ILE A 576 -22.55 -5.43 16.61
N TYR A 577 -23.01 -6.67 16.72
CA TYR A 577 -22.77 -7.50 17.88
C TYR A 577 -22.44 -8.94 17.51
N PHE A 578 -21.73 -9.59 18.41
CA PHE A 578 -21.45 -11.00 18.43
C PHE A 578 -21.90 -11.52 19.79
N LYS A 579 -22.58 -12.66 19.81
CA LYS A 579 -23.05 -13.33 21.02
C LYS A 579 -22.59 -14.79 21.05
N ASP A 580 -22.41 -15.32 22.24
CA ASP A 580 -22.13 -16.75 22.46
C ASP A 580 -23.40 -17.62 22.35
N GLU A 581 -23.27 -18.94 22.54
CA GLU A 581 -24.38 -19.90 22.52
C GLU A 581 -25.47 -19.61 23.57
N ARG A 582 -25.13 -18.84 24.61
CA ARG A 582 -26.04 -18.44 25.69
C ARG A 582 -26.66 -17.06 25.44
N SER A 583 -26.46 -16.49 24.25
CA SER A 583 -26.90 -15.14 23.88
C SER A 583 -26.27 -14.01 24.69
N ASN A 584 -25.08 -14.23 25.26
CA ASN A 584 -24.30 -13.16 25.91
C ASN A 584 -23.42 -12.46 24.89
N PHE A 585 -23.32 -11.13 24.96
CA PHE A 585 -22.45 -10.35 24.09
C PHE A 585 -20.97 -10.73 24.30
N ILE A 586 -20.29 -11.17 23.23
CA ILE A 586 -18.84 -11.42 23.24
C ILE A 586 -18.05 -10.27 22.61
N ARG A 587 -18.70 -9.48 21.75
CA ARG A 587 -18.13 -8.27 21.15
C ARG A 587 -19.24 -7.38 20.61
N ILE A 588 -19.10 -6.06 20.73
CA ILE A 588 -20.08 -5.10 20.24
C ILE A 588 -19.41 -3.86 19.65
N SER A 589 -20.10 -3.16 18.76
CA SER A 589 -19.64 -1.88 18.22
C SER A 589 -19.91 -0.76 19.22
N LYS A 590 -19.07 0.29 19.17
CA LYS A 590 -19.21 1.46 20.05
C LYS A 590 -20.52 2.20 19.87
N SER A 591 -21.10 2.18 18.67
CA SER A 591 -22.43 2.73 18.40
C SER A 591 -23.53 2.17 19.30
N MET A 592 -23.38 0.94 19.84
CA MET A 592 -24.34 0.31 20.74
C MET A 592 -24.24 0.80 22.19
N VAL A 593 -23.17 1.50 22.57
CA VAL A 593 -22.97 2.00 23.93
C VAL A 593 -24.06 3.02 24.30
N GLU A 594 -24.40 3.92 23.37
CA GLU A 594 -25.48 4.89 23.54
C GLU A 594 -26.86 4.22 23.59
N LEU A 595 -27.05 3.11 22.88
CA LEU A 595 -28.31 2.36 22.85
C LEU A 595 -28.64 1.78 24.23
N PHE A 596 -27.65 1.19 24.89
CA PHE A 596 -27.81 0.55 26.19
C PHE A 596 -27.46 1.46 27.38
N ASN A 597 -27.13 2.72 27.13
CA ASN A 597 -26.76 3.70 28.14
C ASN A 597 -25.62 3.19 29.06
N ALA A 598 -24.60 2.59 28.47
CA ALA A 598 -23.39 2.12 29.15
C ALA A 598 -22.23 3.11 29.01
N ASP A 599 -21.18 2.97 29.81
CA ASP A 599 -20.00 3.85 29.73
C ASP A 599 -18.99 3.39 28.67
N SER A 600 -18.92 2.08 28.40
CA SER A 600 -17.99 1.52 27.40
C SER A 600 -18.49 0.19 26.82
N PRO A 601 -17.95 -0.24 25.65
CA PRO A 601 -18.28 -1.54 25.06
C PRO A 601 -17.99 -2.73 25.99
N GLU A 602 -16.92 -2.64 26.78
CA GLU A 602 -16.45 -3.70 27.69
C GLU A 602 -17.46 -4.00 28.81
N GLU A 603 -18.24 -3.00 29.24
CA GLU A 603 -19.27 -3.17 30.27
C GLU A 603 -20.47 -4.00 29.80
N LEU A 604 -20.63 -4.12 28.49
CA LEU A 604 -21.73 -4.86 27.86
C LEU A 604 -21.33 -6.31 27.54
N ILE A 605 -20.03 -6.61 27.52
CA ILE A 605 -19.53 -7.96 27.28
C ILE A 605 -19.93 -8.89 28.44
N GLY A 606 -20.48 -10.05 28.10
CA GLY A 606 -20.98 -11.05 29.05
C GLY A 606 -22.42 -10.80 29.53
N LYS A 607 -23.01 -9.64 29.24
CA LYS A 607 -24.44 -9.36 29.47
C LYS A 607 -25.29 -9.89 28.30
N SER A 608 -26.59 -9.99 28.50
CA SER A 608 -27.57 -10.48 27.52
C SER A 608 -28.69 -9.46 27.30
N ASP A 609 -29.57 -9.66 26.32
CA ASP A 609 -30.72 -8.76 26.11
C ASP A 609 -31.65 -8.69 27.33
N PHE A 610 -31.64 -9.72 28.20
CA PHE A 610 -32.41 -9.75 29.46
C PHE A 610 -31.96 -8.69 30.46
N ASP A 611 -30.73 -8.19 30.33
CA ASP A 611 -30.18 -7.13 31.19
C ASP A 611 -30.64 -5.73 30.76
N PHE A 612 -31.14 -5.56 29.53
CA PHE A 612 -31.43 -4.26 28.92
C PHE A 612 -32.86 -4.07 28.44
N HIS A 613 -33.60 -5.16 28.18
CA HIS A 613 -34.95 -5.12 27.64
C HIS A 613 -35.96 -5.73 28.60
N ALA A 614 -37.21 -5.24 28.56
CA ALA A 614 -38.33 -5.92 29.20
C ALA A 614 -38.38 -7.41 28.84
N LYS A 615 -38.69 -8.25 29.83
CA LYS A 615 -38.65 -9.72 29.75
C LYS A 615 -39.30 -10.30 28.48
N GLU A 616 -40.45 -9.76 28.08
CA GLU A 616 -41.18 -10.24 26.89
C GLU A 616 -40.40 -10.01 25.58
N ASN A 617 -39.65 -8.91 25.47
CA ASN A 617 -38.84 -8.59 24.29
C ASN A 617 -37.53 -9.38 24.30
N ALA A 618 -36.88 -9.49 25.46
CA ALA A 618 -35.68 -10.31 25.62
C ALA A 618 -35.94 -11.79 25.29
N GLU A 619 -37.09 -12.34 25.71
CA GLU A 619 -37.51 -13.71 25.38
C GLU A 619 -37.71 -13.90 23.86
N LYS A 620 -38.22 -12.90 23.14
CA LYS A 620 -38.37 -12.93 21.68
C LYS A 620 -37.01 -12.95 20.98
N PHE A 621 -36.08 -12.07 21.39
CA PHE A 621 -34.74 -12.04 20.83
C PHE A 621 -33.98 -13.34 21.09
N PHE A 622 -34.05 -13.84 22.32
CA PHE A 622 -33.44 -15.12 22.68
C PHE A 622 -33.99 -16.27 21.85
N ALA A 623 -35.32 -16.41 21.74
CA ALA A 623 -35.94 -17.48 20.96
C ALA A 623 -35.55 -17.43 19.48
N GLU A 624 -35.47 -16.23 18.89
CA GLU A 624 -35.03 -16.03 17.50
C GLU A 624 -33.56 -16.44 17.32
N GLU A 625 -32.67 -16.03 18.23
CA GLU A 625 -31.25 -16.38 18.19
C GLU A 625 -31.03 -17.90 18.35
N GLN A 626 -31.76 -18.54 19.26
CA GLN A 626 -31.71 -20.00 19.43
C GLN A 626 -32.20 -20.73 18.16
N GLU A 627 -33.23 -20.20 17.49
CA GLU A 627 -33.70 -20.77 16.22
C GLU A 627 -32.69 -20.58 15.09
N ILE A 628 -32.03 -19.43 14.99
CA ILE A 628 -30.93 -19.18 14.03
C ILE A 628 -29.80 -20.19 14.26
N MET A 629 -29.40 -20.42 15.50
CA MET A 629 -28.33 -21.37 15.83
C MET A 629 -28.73 -22.81 15.51
N ARG A 630 -29.97 -23.21 15.86
CA ARG A 630 -30.50 -24.56 15.64
C ARG A 630 -30.67 -24.88 14.15
N THR A 631 -31.18 -23.93 13.38
CA THR A 631 -31.50 -24.12 11.95
C THR A 631 -30.37 -23.74 11.01
N LYS A 632 -29.38 -22.98 11.49
CA LYS A 632 -28.35 -22.30 10.67
C LYS A 632 -28.93 -21.37 9.60
N THR A 633 -30.18 -20.94 9.77
CA THR A 633 -30.86 -20.07 8.81
C THR A 633 -30.75 -18.63 9.29
N SER A 634 -30.24 -17.77 8.41
CA SER A 634 -30.04 -16.36 8.70
C SER A 634 -31.33 -15.56 8.55
N VAL A 635 -31.46 -14.50 9.35
CA VAL A 635 -32.44 -13.43 9.15
C VAL A 635 -31.71 -12.30 8.41
N VAL A 636 -32.19 -11.89 7.25
CA VAL A 636 -31.51 -10.88 6.40
C VAL A 636 -32.47 -9.74 6.11
N ASP A 637 -32.01 -8.50 6.32
CA ASP A 637 -32.75 -7.26 6.05
C ASP A 637 -34.19 -7.27 6.60
N ASN A 638 -34.37 -7.84 7.79
CA ASN A 638 -35.67 -7.84 8.43
C ASN A 638 -35.95 -6.46 9.02
N VAL A 639 -36.88 -5.73 8.40
CA VAL A 639 -37.27 -4.40 8.83
C VAL A 639 -38.26 -4.51 9.99
N VAL A 640 -37.82 -4.10 11.18
CA VAL A 640 -38.64 -4.13 12.40
C VAL A 640 -38.83 -2.72 12.95
N HIS A 641 -40.00 -2.47 13.50
CA HIS A 641 -40.32 -1.25 14.24
C HIS A 641 -40.10 -1.54 15.72
N GLU A 642 -39.02 -1.01 16.25
CA GLU A 642 -38.64 -1.19 17.65
C GLU A 642 -39.18 -0.04 18.48
N LYS A 643 -39.75 -0.41 19.62
CA LYS A 643 -40.22 0.51 20.64
C LYS A 643 -39.49 0.19 21.94
N PHE A 644 -38.69 1.14 22.40
CA PHE A 644 -37.91 1.02 23.61
C PHE A 644 -38.73 1.38 24.85
N ASP A 645 -38.28 0.87 26.00
CA ASP A 645 -38.92 1.11 27.30
C ASP A 645 -38.86 2.60 27.71
N ASP A 646 -37.91 3.36 27.16
CA ASP A 646 -37.79 4.83 27.34
C ASP A 646 -38.77 5.64 26.45
N GLY A 647 -39.58 4.96 25.63
CA GLY A 647 -40.56 5.56 24.73
C GLY A 647 -39.99 5.97 23.36
N LYS A 648 -38.70 5.75 23.08
CA LYS A 648 -38.14 5.96 21.74
C LYS A 648 -38.68 4.92 20.77
N GLU A 649 -38.99 5.36 19.56
CA GLU A 649 -39.42 4.51 18.46
C GLU A 649 -38.47 4.67 17.28
N GLN A 650 -38.01 3.55 16.72
CA GLN A 650 -37.13 3.55 15.56
C GLN A 650 -37.44 2.39 14.61
N TRP A 651 -37.14 2.58 13.33
CA TRP A 651 -37.14 1.50 12.36
C TRP A 651 -35.71 1.03 12.16
N VAL A 652 -35.47 -0.27 12.33
CA VAL A 652 -34.17 -0.88 12.05
C VAL A 652 -34.31 -1.95 10.97
N SER A 653 -33.30 -2.04 10.10
CA SER A 653 -33.08 -3.21 9.25
C SER A 653 -32.08 -4.10 9.97
N ALA A 654 -32.54 -5.26 10.45
CA ALA A 654 -31.73 -6.19 11.22
C ALA A 654 -31.35 -7.41 10.36
N THR A 655 -30.05 -7.72 10.33
CA THR A 655 -29.52 -8.96 9.80
C THR A 655 -28.86 -9.74 10.93
N LYS A 656 -29.27 -10.99 11.13
CA LYS A 656 -28.76 -11.89 12.17
C LYS A 656 -28.33 -13.21 11.54
N MET A 657 -27.16 -13.69 11.92
CA MET A 657 -26.44 -14.78 11.26
C MET A 657 -25.88 -15.74 12.32
N PRO A 658 -25.78 -17.05 12.03
CA PRO A 658 -25.08 -17.97 12.90
C PRO A 658 -23.58 -17.63 12.90
N LEU A 659 -22.96 -17.60 14.08
CA LEU A 659 -21.53 -17.48 14.23
C LEU A 659 -20.91 -18.87 14.17
N ILE A 660 -20.06 -19.11 13.16
CA ILE A 660 -19.49 -20.42 12.87
C ILE A 660 -17.98 -20.41 13.12
N ASN A 661 -17.48 -21.38 13.89
CA ASN A 661 -16.06 -21.52 14.16
C ASN A 661 -15.30 -22.17 12.98
N THR A 662 -13.97 -22.26 13.08
CA THR A 662 -13.12 -22.87 12.02
C THR A 662 -13.39 -24.36 11.77
N LYS A 663 -14.11 -25.04 12.65
CA LYS A 663 -14.54 -26.44 12.52
C LYS A 663 -15.94 -26.59 11.88
N GLY A 664 -16.62 -25.49 11.56
CA GLY A 664 -17.97 -25.50 10.98
C GLY A 664 -19.10 -25.65 12.01
N GLU A 665 -18.78 -25.54 13.30
CA GLU A 665 -19.74 -25.62 14.40
C GLU A 665 -20.32 -24.23 14.69
N VAL A 666 -21.61 -24.17 15.01
CA VAL A 666 -22.26 -22.92 15.42
C VAL A 666 -21.92 -22.67 16.88
N VAL A 667 -21.30 -21.53 17.17
CA VAL A 667 -20.81 -21.14 18.51
C VAL A 667 -21.50 -19.89 19.05
N GLY A 668 -22.58 -19.46 18.40
CA GLY A 668 -23.31 -18.24 18.75
C GLY A 668 -24.01 -17.60 17.56
N THR A 669 -24.27 -16.32 17.67
CA THR A 669 -24.86 -15.49 16.60
C THR A 669 -24.10 -14.18 16.46
N TRP A 670 -24.13 -13.59 15.27
CA TRP A 670 -23.73 -12.20 15.08
C TRP A 670 -24.81 -11.46 14.31
N GLY A 671 -24.88 -10.15 14.51
CA GLY A 671 -25.88 -9.35 13.84
C GLY A 671 -25.43 -7.93 13.57
N ILE A 672 -26.06 -7.34 12.56
CA ILE A 672 -25.92 -5.93 12.20
C ILE A 672 -27.32 -5.34 12.15
N SER A 673 -27.55 -4.25 12.87
CA SER A 673 -28.82 -3.52 12.85
C SER A 673 -28.57 -2.09 12.40
N LYS A 674 -29.17 -1.72 11.26
CA LYS A 674 -29.05 -0.39 10.66
C LYS A 674 -30.28 0.43 10.95
N ILE A 675 -30.10 1.63 11.48
CA ILE A 675 -31.20 2.57 11.75
C ILE A 675 -31.68 3.16 10.42
N ILE A 676 -32.93 2.89 10.05
CA ILE A 676 -33.55 3.33 8.79
C ILE A 676 -34.78 4.22 9.01
N THR A 677 -34.97 4.77 10.21
CA THR A 677 -36.12 5.60 10.59
C THR A 677 -36.40 6.75 9.60
N GLU A 678 -35.38 7.54 9.25
CA GLU A 678 -35.55 8.66 8.32
C GLU A 678 -35.81 8.18 6.88
N LEU A 679 -35.18 7.07 6.48
CA LEU A 679 -35.42 6.45 5.18
C LEU A 679 -36.87 5.95 5.08
N LYS A 680 -37.39 5.28 6.12
CA LYS A 680 -38.78 4.79 6.15
C LYS A 680 -39.79 5.92 6.16
N LYS A 681 -39.53 7.02 6.88
CA LYS A 681 -40.37 8.24 6.83
C LYS A 681 -40.40 8.85 5.42
N ALA A 682 -39.26 8.91 4.75
CA ALA A 682 -39.16 9.42 3.38
C ALA A 682 -39.90 8.52 2.38
N GLU A 683 -39.75 7.19 2.50
CA GLU A 683 -40.45 6.20 1.68
C GLU A 683 -41.97 6.31 1.83
N LEU A 684 -42.48 6.35 3.07
CA LEU A 684 -43.91 6.53 3.34
C LEU A 684 -44.47 7.84 2.78
N LYS A 685 -43.66 8.91 2.79
CA LYS A 685 -44.03 10.20 2.18
C LYS A 685 -44.05 10.10 0.66
N ALA A 686 -43.06 9.44 0.05
CA ALA A 686 -43.00 9.24 -1.39
C ALA A 686 -44.15 8.35 -1.90
N GLN A 687 -44.49 7.28 -1.16
CA GLN A 687 -45.62 6.41 -1.48
C GLN A 687 -46.95 7.18 -1.51
N LYS A 688 -47.21 8.01 -0.49
CA LYS A 688 -48.41 8.87 -0.45
C LYS A 688 -48.50 9.81 -1.65
N LEU A 689 -47.37 10.41 -2.03
CA LEU A 689 -47.30 11.31 -3.21
C LEU A 689 -47.49 10.54 -4.52
N ALA A 690 -46.98 9.31 -4.62
CA ALA A 690 -47.16 8.45 -5.78
C ALA A 690 -48.62 8.00 -5.94
N ASP A 691 -49.28 7.59 -4.86
CA ASP A 691 -50.70 7.21 -4.86
C ASP A 691 -51.60 8.40 -5.25
N GLU A 692 -51.28 9.61 -4.77
CA GLU A 692 -51.96 10.85 -5.17
C GLU A 692 -51.76 11.16 -6.66
N ALA A 693 -50.54 11.00 -7.18
CA ALA A 693 -50.23 11.21 -8.59
C ALA A 693 -50.92 10.19 -9.51
N GLU A 694 -50.99 8.93 -9.10
CA GLU A 694 -51.68 7.87 -9.85
C GLU A 694 -53.19 8.10 -9.89
N LYS A 695 -53.78 8.54 -8.78
CA LYS A 695 -55.19 8.92 -8.72
C LYS A 695 -55.50 10.11 -9.64
N LEU A 696 -54.61 11.10 -9.69
CA LEU A 696 -54.73 12.24 -10.63
C LEU A 696 -54.63 11.78 -12.09
N LYS A 697 -53.67 10.88 -12.40
CA LYS A 697 -53.46 10.35 -13.75
C LYS A 697 -54.66 9.55 -14.25
N SER A 698 -55.25 8.72 -13.39
CA SER A 698 -56.46 7.95 -13.70
C SER A 698 -57.65 8.87 -14.03
N GLN A 699 -57.82 9.97 -13.29
CA GLN A 699 -58.84 10.99 -13.58
C GLN A 699 -58.61 11.69 -14.93
N THR A 700 -57.35 12.02 -15.27
CA THR A 700 -57.03 12.64 -16.57
C THR A 700 -57.28 11.69 -17.74
N THR A 701 -56.93 10.40 -17.61
CA THR A 701 -57.18 9.40 -18.66
C THR A 701 -58.68 9.14 -18.88
N SER A 702 -59.50 9.19 -17.83
CA SER A 702 -60.95 9.07 -17.95
C SER A 702 -61.56 10.25 -18.73
N HIS A 703 -61.14 11.48 -18.45
CA HIS A 703 -61.64 12.66 -19.17
C HIS A 703 -61.22 12.66 -20.64
N GLU A 704 -59.99 12.26 -20.98
CA GLU A 704 -59.55 12.17 -22.38
C GLU A 704 -60.41 11.16 -23.18
N GLY A 705 -60.75 10.02 -22.58
CA GLY A 705 -61.65 9.05 -23.19
C GLY A 705 -63.06 9.60 -23.45
N GLU A 706 -63.61 10.40 -22.54
CA GLU A 706 -64.90 11.08 -22.74
C GLU A 706 -64.85 12.14 -23.83
N TYR A 707 -63.80 12.97 -23.88
CA TYR A 707 -63.63 13.98 -24.92
C TYR A 707 -63.56 13.34 -26.32
N GLN A 708 -62.78 12.27 -26.49
CA GLN A 708 -62.68 11.56 -27.76
C GLN A 708 -64.02 10.91 -28.16
N ALA A 709 -64.80 10.39 -27.20
CA ALA A 709 -66.12 9.85 -27.47
C ALA A 709 -67.12 10.93 -27.95
N ILE A 710 -67.09 12.11 -27.33
CA ILE A 710 -67.95 13.26 -27.71
C ILE A 710 -67.58 13.79 -29.10
N VAL A 711 -66.28 13.99 -29.38
CA VAL A 711 -65.81 14.46 -30.70
C VAL A 711 -66.23 13.50 -31.80
N LYS A 712 -66.09 12.18 -31.58
CA LYS A 712 -66.52 11.14 -32.54
C LYS A 712 -68.03 11.13 -32.77
N ALA A 713 -68.84 11.38 -31.74
CA ALA A 713 -70.29 11.49 -31.88
C ALA A 713 -70.69 12.68 -32.78
N ILE A 714 -70.02 13.84 -32.62
CA ILE A 714 -70.25 15.03 -33.45
C ILE A 714 -69.79 14.80 -34.90
N ASP A 715 -68.59 14.22 -35.10
CA ASP A 715 -68.03 13.95 -36.43
C ASP A 715 -68.88 12.96 -37.24
N SER A 716 -69.63 12.06 -36.59
CA SER A 716 -70.51 11.09 -37.26
C SER A 716 -71.93 11.57 -37.56
N THR A 717 -72.39 12.66 -36.94
CA THR A 717 -73.80 13.10 -37.01
C THR A 717 -74.01 14.44 -37.74
N THR A 718 -72.93 15.18 -37.99
CA THR A 718 -72.95 16.48 -38.69
C THR A 718 -72.15 16.42 -39.99
N PHE A 719 -72.30 17.41 -40.87
CA PHE A 719 -71.39 17.58 -42.00
C PHE A 719 -70.24 18.46 -41.56
N LEU A 720 -69.01 17.98 -41.68
CA LEU A 720 -67.81 18.70 -41.25
C LEU A 720 -66.85 18.84 -42.42
N VAL A 721 -66.35 20.06 -42.61
CA VAL A 721 -65.30 20.39 -43.57
C VAL A 721 -64.19 21.14 -42.85
N GLU A 722 -62.95 20.74 -43.11
CA GLU A 722 -61.77 21.48 -42.71
C GLU A 722 -61.23 22.20 -43.94
N TYR A 723 -61.03 23.51 -43.81
CA TYR A 723 -60.43 24.36 -44.82
C TYR A 723 -59.10 24.91 -44.34
N SER A 724 -58.19 25.17 -45.27
CA SER A 724 -57.05 26.04 -45.01
C SER A 724 -57.53 27.47 -44.74
N VAL A 725 -56.62 28.29 -44.23
CA VAL A 725 -56.85 29.71 -43.97
C VAL A 725 -57.22 30.49 -45.26
N ASP A 726 -56.89 29.92 -46.42
CA ASP A 726 -57.22 30.44 -47.75
C ASP A 726 -58.42 29.74 -48.40
N GLY A 727 -59.22 29.00 -47.64
CA GLY A 727 -60.46 28.41 -48.13
C GLY A 727 -60.28 27.19 -49.03
N ILE A 728 -59.11 26.53 -49.00
CA ILE A 728 -58.88 25.27 -49.70
C ILE A 728 -59.37 24.12 -48.83
N ILE A 729 -60.15 23.19 -49.39
CA ILE A 729 -60.66 22.03 -48.64
C ILE A 729 -59.50 21.09 -48.28
N ILE A 730 -59.23 20.92 -46.98
CA ILE A 730 -58.23 20.00 -46.42
C ILE A 730 -58.85 18.62 -46.20
N ARG A 731 -60.05 18.58 -45.60
CA ARG A 731 -60.72 17.32 -45.24
C ARG A 731 -62.24 17.51 -45.22
N ILE A 732 -62.97 16.47 -45.56
CA ILE A 732 -64.41 16.34 -45.26
C ILE A 732 -64.66 15.06 -44.46
N ASN A 733 -65.65 15.09 -43.58
CA ASN A 733 -66.06 13.91 -42.81
C ASN A 733 -66.97 12.97 -43.61
N ASP A 734 -67.14 11.74 -43.11
CA ASP A 734 -67.81 10.67 -43.85
C ASP A 734 -69.30 10.94 -44.16
N PRO A 735 -70.11 11.54 -43.26
CA PRO A 735 -71.47 11.95 -43.61
C PRO A 735 -71.54 12.86 -44.84
N LEU A 736 -70.60 13.80 -44.98
CA LEU A 736 -70.57 14.70 -46.13
C LEU A 736 -70.06 13.99 -47.39
N LYS A 737 -69.07 13.09 -47.27
CA LYS A 737 -68.62 12.25 -48.41
C LYS A 737 -69.78 11.44 -48.99
N ALA A 738 -70.61 10.84 -48.13
CA ALA A 738 -71.76 10.03 -48.54
C ALA A 738 -72.79 10.86 -49.35
N VAL A 739 -72.97 12.13 -49.00
CA VAL A 739 -73.90 13.04 -49.70
C VAL A 739 -73.33 13.54 -51.04
N LEU A 740 -72.02 13.79 -51.11
CA LEU A 740 -71.35 14.28 -52.31
C LEU A 740 -71.01 13.18 -53.32
N GLY A 741 -71.01 11.90 -52.90
CA GLY A 741 -70.79 10.75 -53.77
C GLY A 741 -69.43 10.80 -54.47
N LYS A 742 -69.40 10.53 -55.79
CA LYS A 742 -68.14 10.55 -56.58
C LYS A 742 -67.41 11.89 -56.54
N LEU A 743 -68.10 13.00 -56.29
CA LEU A 743 -67.45 14.31 -56.18
C LEU A 743 -66.52 14.39 -54.95
N ALA A 744 -66.78 13.59 -53.90
CA ALA A 744 -65.98 13.58 -52.69
C ALA A 744 -64.54 13.08 -52.89
N GLU A 745 -64.27 12.30 -53.94
CA GLU A 745 -62.94 11.78 -54.25
C GLU A 745 -62.01 12.88 -54.80
N ASP A 746 -62.58 13.88 -55.48
CA ASP A 746 -61.86 14.98 -56.14
C ASP A 746 -62.09 16.36 -55.49
N ILE A 747 -62.59 16.40 -54.25
CA ILE A 747 -62.97 17.65 -53.57
C ILE A 747 -61.84 18.27 -52.73
N THR A 748 -60.97 17.43 -52.17
CA THR A 748 -59.82 17.89 -51.39
C THR A 748 -58.85 18.65 -52.30
N GLY A 749 -58.39 19.81 -51.85
CA GLY A 749 -57.52 20.70 -52.63
C GLY A 749 -58.26 21.70 -53.54
N LYS A 750 -59.58 21.59 -53.70
CA LYS A 750 -60.38 22.62 -54.39
C LYS A 750 -60.67 23.80 -53.48
N HIS A 751 -60.80 24.98 -54.08
CA HIS A 751 -61.18 26.16 -53.33
C HIS A 751 -62.68 26.13 -53.03
N HIS A 752 -63.04 26.57 -51.83
CA HIS A 752 -64.42 26.64 -51.33
C HIS A 752 -65.37 27.33 -52.33
N GLU A 753 -64.86 28.35 -53.02
CA GLU A 753 -65.62 29.13 -53.99
C GLU A 753 -66.20 28.29 -55.13
N GLU A 754 -65.46 27.29 -55.58
CA GLU A 754 -65.81 26.50 -56.76
C GLU A 754 -67.05 25.63 -56.54
N LEU A 755 -67.34 25.30 -55.27
CA LEU A 755 -68.31 24.27 -54.91
C LEU A 755 -69.38 24.76 -53.95
N PHE A 756 -69.04 25.67 -53.03
CA PHE A 756 -69.90 26.08 -51.92
C PHE A 756 -70.14 27.60 -51.87
N ARG A 757 -69.85 28.33 -52.95
CA ARG A 757 -70.32 29.72 -53.12
C ARG A 757 -71.70 29.75 -53.76
N ALA A 758 -72.61 30.55 -53.22
CA ALA A 758 -73.95 30.68 -53.80
C ALA A 758 -73.89 31.57 -55.06
N LYS A 759 -74.62 31.20 -56.13
CA LYS A 759 -74.66 31.99 -57.39
C LYS A 759 -75.21 33.41 -57.22
N SER A 760 -75.91 33.68 -56.11
CA SER A 760 -76.49 34.99 -55.78
C SER A 760 -75.58 35.87 -54.91
N GLU A 761 -74.39 35.40 -54.55
CA GLU A 761 -73.47 36.05 -53.62
C GLU A 761 -72.50 36.96 -54.37
N ASP A 762 -72.48 38.26 -54.04
CA ASP A 762 -71.58 39.23 -54.68
C ASP A 762 -70.12 39.05 -54.22
N ASP A 763 -69.16 39.53 -55.03
CA ASP A 763 -67.72 39.33 -54.74
C ASP A 763 -67.28 40.02 -53.45
N ALA A 764 -67.87 41.17 -53.12
CA ALA A 764 -67.51 41.95 -51.94
C ALA A 764 -67.90 41.23 -50.64
N SER A 765 -69.12 40.66 -50.56
CA SER A 765 -69.57 39.90 -49.39
C SER A 765 -68.80 38.59 -49.22
N TYR A 766 -68.46 37.92 -50.32
CA TYR A 766 -67.69 36.68 -50.29
C TYR A 766 -66.24 36.89 -49.80
N GLN A 767 -65.57 37.94 -50.24
CA GLN A 767 -64.22 38.29 -49.75
C GLN A 767 -64.25 38.68 -48.27
N GLN A 768 -65.23 39.49 -47.86
CA GLN A 768 -65.41 39.88 -46.46
C GLN A 768 -65.61 38.64 -45.56
N PHE A 769 -66.38 37.65 -46.01
CA PHE A 769 -66.61 36.40 -45.27
C PHE A 769 -65.29 35.66 -44.92
N TRP A 770 -64.37 35.51 -45.88
CA TRP A 770 -63.08 34.87 -45.64
C TRP A 770 -62.14 35.76 -44.82
N ASP A 771 -62.13 37.07 -45.04
CA ASP A 771 -61.33 38.00 -44.24
C ASP A 771 -61.75 38.03 -42.77
N ASP A 772 -63.03 37.86 -42.48
CA ASP A 772 -63.53 37.73 -41.11
C ASP A 772 -63.02 36.44 -40.46
N LEU A 773 -63.05 35.32 -41.19
CA LEU A 773 -62.53 34.05 -40.71
C LEU A 773 -61.01 34.12 -40.44
N ARG A 774 -60.24 34.79 -41.31
CA ARG A 774 -58.81 35.06 -41.11
C ARG A 774 -58.50 35.98 -39.92
N LYS A 775 -59.50 36.73 -39.44
CA LYS A 775 -59.41 37.57 -38.25
C LYS A 775 -59.92 36.88 -36.99
N GLY A 776 -60.24 35.58 -37.06
CA GLY A 776 -60.73 34.81 -35.92
C GLY A 776 -62.24 34.94 -35.68
N ILE A 777 -62.97 35.61 -36.58
CA ILE A 777 -64.41 35.89 -36.41
C ILE A 777 -65.21 34.70 -36.95
N ILE A 778 -65.97 34.05 -36.07
CA ILE A 778 -66.89 32.96 -36.44
C ILE A 778 -67.99 33.51 -37.38
N ARG A 779 -68.24 32.81 -38.49
CA ARG A 779 -69.28 33.17 -39.45
C ARG A 779 -70.32 32.06 -39.60
N GLN A 780 -71.59 32.47 -39.64
CA GLN A 780 -72.71 31.57 -39.88
C GLN A 780 -73.40 31.93 -41.19
N ARG A 781 -73.80 30.93 -41.97
CA ARG A 781 -74.50 31.14 -43.24
C ARG A 781 -75.46 30.00 -43.56
N VAL A 782 -76.42 30.28 -44.43
CA VAL A 782 -77.33 29.28 -44.98
C VAL A 782 -76.99 29.07 -46.45
N PHE A 783 -76.38 27.93 -46.77
CA PHE A 783 -76.07 27.56 -48.15
C PHE A 783 -77.27 26.85 -48.79
N LYS A 784 -77.70 27.33 -49.95
CA LYS A 784 -78.73 26.68 -50.79
C LYS A 784 -78.21 26.54 -52.20
N GLY A 785 -77.85 25.33 -52.60
CA GLY A 785 -77.24 25.07 -53.90
C GLY A 785 -77.27 23.61 -54.30
N THR A 786 -76.91 23.34 -55.55
CA THR A 786 -76.72 21.97 -56.04
C THR A 786 -75.23 21.72 -56.20
N VAL A 787 -74.69 20.77 -55.43
CA VAL A 787 -73.26 20.41 -55.43
C VAL A 787 -73.16 18.93 -55.78
N GLY A 788 -72.40 18.57 -56.81
CA GLY A 788 -72.24 17.17 -57.25
C GLY A 788 -73.53 16.48 -57.70
N GLY A 789 -74.58 17.24 -58.05
CA GLY A 789 -75.91 16.73 -58.40
C GLY A 789 -76.89 16.61 -57.21
N ALA A 790 -76.43 16.78 -55.97
CA ALA A 790 -77.28 16.80 -54.78
C ALA A 790 -77.76 18.22 -54.46
N ARG A 791 -79.07 18.41 -54.24
CA ARG A 791 -79.65 19.69 -53.80
C ARG A 791 -79.51 19.81 -52.28
N LEU A 792 -78.69 20.73 -51.83
CA LEU A 792 -78.35 20.93 -50.43
C LEU A 792 -78.95 22.23 -49.90
N THR A 793 -79.47 22.17 -48.68
CA THR A 793 -79.79 23.33 -47.84
C THR A 793 -79.10 23.07 -46.50
N LEU A 794 -78.07 23.87 -46.21
CA LEU A 794 -77.19 23.67 -45.07
C LEU A 794 -77.16 24.94 -44.23
N ASN A 795 -77.32 24.78 -42.92
CA ASN A 795 -76.99 25.82 -41.96
C ASN A 795 -75.57 25.55 -41.48
N GLU A 796 -74.64 26.44 -41.83
CA GLU A 796 -73.21 26.24 -41.69
C GLU A 796 -72.63 27.25 -40.70
N THR A 797 -71.76 26.77 -39.81
CA THR A 797 -70.97 27.60 -38.90
C THR A 797 -69.49 27.34 -39.15
N TYR A 798 -68.77 28.38 -39.56
CA TYR A 798 -67.35 28.37 -39.85
C TYR A 798 -66.60 28.94 -38.65
N SER A 799 -65.72 28.14 -38.06
CA SER A 799 -64.99 28.44 -36.84
C SER A 799 -63.49 28.30 -37.08
N PRO A 800 -62.70 29.37 -36.89
CA PRO A 800 -61.24 29.31 -36.93
C PRO A 800 -60.70 28.47 -35.77
N VAL A 801 -59.75 27.58 -36.07
CA VAL A 801 -59.02 26.76 -35.10
C VAL A 801 -57.62 27.33 -34.94
N LEU A 802 -57.21 27.53 -33.69
CA LEU A 802 -55.92 28.10 -33.35
C LEU A 802 -54.90 26.99 -33.08
N ASP A 803 -53.66 27.20 -33.49
CA ASP A 803 -52.53 26.39 -33.03
C ASP A 803 -52.10 26.78 -31.60
N ASN A 804 -51.09 26.09 -31.09
CA ASN A 804 -50.54 26.33 -29.74
C ASN A 804 -49.86 27.71 -29.59
N GLU A 805 -49.62 28.42 -30.68
CA GLU A 805 -49.04 29.76 -30.73
C GLU A 805 -50.13 30.85 -30.88
N GLY A 806 -51.40 30.45 -31.02
CA GLY A 806 -52.54 31.34 -31.13
C GLY A 806 -52.81 31.86 -32.54
N ASN A 807 -52.09 31.36 -33.55
CA ASN A 807 -52.35 31.68 -34.95
C ASN A 807 -53.47 30.80 -35.49
N ILE A 808 -54.24 31.30 -36.46
CA ILE A 808 -55.29 30.51 -37.11
C ILE A 808 -54.62 29.47 -38.00
N GLU A 809 -54.68 28.21 -37.60
CA GLU A 809 -54.10 27.08 -38.32
C GLU A 809 -55.01 26.65 -39.48
N LYS A 810 -56.32 26.61 -39.23
CA LYS A 810 -57.34 26.12 -40.17
C LYS A 810 -58.73 26.63 -39.82
N ILE A 811 -59.69 26.47 -40.73
CA ILE A 811 -61.11 26.78 -40.49
C ILE A 811 -61.93 25.50 -40.50
N ILE A 812 -62.70 25.23 -39.45
CA ILE A 812 -63.66 24.12 -39.42
C ILE A 812 -65.05 24.67 -39.70
N ALA A 813 -65.70 24.14 -40.73
CA ALA A 813 -67.11 24.35 -40.99
C ALA A 813 -67.92 23.15 -40.48
N ILE A 814 -68.85 23.40 -39.58
CA ILE A 814 -69.86 22.44 -39.15
C ILE A 814 -71.19 22.85 -39.77
N ALA A 815 -71.78 21.93 -40.51
CA ALA A 815 -73.00 22.11 -41.25
C ALA A 815 -74.05 21.09 -40.81
N VAL A 816 -75.27 21.56 -40.63
CA VAL A 816 -76.44 20.72 -40.39
C VAL A 816 -77.46 20.96 -41.51
N ARG A 817 -78.17 19.91 -41.90
CA ARG A 817 -79.20 20.01 -42.94
C ARG A 817 -80.35 20.89 -42.43
N GLY A 818 -80.63 21.95 -43.18
CA GLY A 818 -81.67 22.94 -42.85
C GLY A 818 -83.05 22.62 -43.41
#